data_AF-A0A0M9G5G1-F1
#
_entry.id   AF-A0A0M9G5G1-F1
#
_cell.length_a   1.000
_cell.length_b   1.000
_cell.length_c   1.000
_cell.angle_alpha   90.00
_cell.angle_beta   90.00
_cell.angle_gamma   90.00
#
_symmetry.space_group_name_H-M   'P 1'
#
loop_
_entity.id
_entity.type
_entity.pdbx_description
1 polymer ?
#
loop_
_entity_poly.entity_id
_entity_poly.type
_entity_poly.pdbx_seq_one_letter_code
_entity_poly.pdbx_strand_id
1 'polypeptide(L)'
;MKGSSSPATAAQRHLTVERTGVVALLLLAFFVLWAGATSAAAGEAVSPSSSSYSYSSSDSSSRDAVITTSTTSTTTSTTTTTSTTTSTTSVPSSSLSDSNAGNATGLVWAILMDLSRTSLSEASLSEAITAFLYNSSAPHTYLHRLFRPSPIVLNTHGSLLTALTELTALLSDAAKYPSVLFLAETADVSASVMDMLRQNDTKSNILVISAHSSNSRLCEPATNPRTVCMVPRDMINVRGLLEVASSQLKWYSMGLTFSNDGYGDGVQTVLSGQVQAASTTPTIVAQTFINSAASDSDDDDVVRQVIEYRARGVACFVKESEMLRLRQAAVRNNRAANTVFLIGSRESLNVLPSLIGDVNSPIKPWGALFVSGYTTPDELVAQGFFPLSLGRDIDEFGAFVLSYLLDGLLMIDAAQGAVDNMTTLRAARFDGYTGTVSFDPIYYQRVESVFSLVTASHRIRDPLVTWTLKNYSSTAKQVNVNATTTSALVKASPLRTAKICMTGASSCASVQMMMAMMYVLEAYNTQVEDDDGDDVFNFYPVAVSTGASGVTGLASLISIARTCTVLSGPGSDSIVMAFTPVVNEFKIPQLDYAVSNDYFTNNPYTYPYFSRSTPKDTFQDGAVAQVCVHYGWERVILISLNDQYGISRAATMKSTMQKQNLYVENSYSLSNSTAVALKDVMEKIYAKLVSRIVVLLVPFTAAQAEDFFNLANSLPYMQKYIFFLDGALCQTAAASQAGALLRRKLPSSICILPYVPGAKLNALNADYQSSANVATLTSMKKVMSDGGFVSSIESCNTTAITPFAGFAVDAGYVLIDAVTRALKANVSMEVAANLLPYIRNTSIDRFTGNCTIDSTGNRLWAAYVINVQLWDADPLTIGTWNSKKSPALDITQSSFKWLTNSTDAPLDTFRDASFVLTTAFSASPGTIVISVLGFVVTIAVFYFCYRHYRMQKLIEQALEANQLPITDEELRRLRGIKEDV
;
A
#
# COMPACT_ATOMS: atom_id res chain seq x y z
N MET A 1 -21.51 -52.14 -28.10
CA MET A 1 -21.30 -53.58 -28.45
C MET A 1 -20.72 -54.31 -27.23
N LYS A 2 -20.65 -55.64 -27.29
CA LYS A 2 -20.09 -56.65 -26.34
C LYS A 2 -18.98 -56.16 -25.37
N GLY A 3 -18.86 -56.65 -24.13
CA GLY A 3 -19.70 -57.60 -23.37
C GLY A 3 -18.93 -58.50 -22.37
N SER A 4 -19.66 -59.33 -21.59
CA SER A 4 -19.18 -60.46 -20.72
C SER A 4 -18.27 -60.14 -19.51
N SER A 5 -18.27 -60.90 -18.38
CA SER A 5 -19.12 -62.04 -17.93
C SER A 5 -19.01 -62.33 -16.42
N SER A 6 -19.99 -63.06 -15.87
CA SER A 6 -20.03 -63.75 -14.54
C SER A 6 -20.07 -65.30 -14.81
N PRO A 7 -20.26 -66.28 -13.87
CA PRO A 7 -20.54 -66.25 -12.42
C PRO A 7 -19.83 -67.39 -11.58
N ALA A 8 -20.49 -67.85 -10.49
CA ALA A 8 -20.28 -69.10 -9.70
C ALA A 8 -19.21 -69.09 -8.56
N THR A 9 -19.36 -69.78 -7.40
CA THR A 9 -20.48 -70.64 -6.90
C THR A 9 -20.64 -70.63 -5.37
N ALA A 10 -21.84 -71.03 -4.93
CA ALA A 10 -22.41 -71.09 -3.59
C ALA A 10 -21.81 -72.07 -2.54
N ALA A 11 -22.17 -71.84 -1.26
CA ALA A 11 -22.39 -72.86 -0.23
C ALA A 11 -23.44 -72.39 0.80
N GLN A 12 -24.32 -73.28 1.28
CA GLN A 12 -25.41 -72.96 2.24
C GLN A 12 -25.17 -73.57 3.63
N ARG A 13 -25.75 -72.95 4.68
CA ARG A 13 -26.38 -73.66 5.81
C ARG A 13 -27.66 -72.94 6.24
N HIS A 14 -28.69 -73.71 6.57
CA HIS A 14 -29.99 -73.26 7.11
C HIS A 14 -30.17 -73.71 8.56
N LEU A 15 -31.05 -73.01 9.29
CA LEU A 15 -32.05 -73.48 10.28
C LEU A 15 -32.42 -72.28 11.19
N THR A 16 -33.43 -71.46 10.84
CA THR A 16 -34.87 -71.59 11.17
C THR A 16 -35.25 -71.23 12.61
N VAL A 17 -36.02 -70.15 12.76
CA VAL A 17 -37.06 -69.99 13.81
C VAL A 17 -38.28 -69.34 13.16
N GLU A 18 -39.43 -70.01 13.23
CA GLU A 18 -40.77 -69.44 12.96
C GLU A 18 -41.34 -68.87 14.29
N ARG A 19 -42.38 -68.03 14.40
CA ARG A 19 -43.21 -67.16 13.53
C ARG A 19 -44.54 -67.03 14.30
N THR A 20 -45.00 -65.82 14.61
CA THR A 20 -46.34 -65.50 15.18
C THR A 20 -46.72 -66.17 16.52
N GLY A 21 -47.64 -65.65 17.33
CA GLY A 21 -48.40 -64.39 17.25
C GLY A 21 -49.88 -64.58 17.67
N VAL A 22 -50.45 -63.58 18.35
CA VAL A 22 -51.88 -63.44 18.71
C VAL A 22 -52.44 -64.42 19.76
N VAL A 23 -52.61 -63.91 20.99
CA VAL A 23 -53.92 -63.85 21.65
C VAL A 23 -54.11 -62.39 22.10
N ALA A 24 -55.33 -61.85 22.01
CA ALA A 24 -55.61 -60.43 22.18
C ALA A 24 -56.79 -60.18 23.14
N LEU A 25 -56.85 -58.94 23.67
CA LEU A 25 -57.97 -58.31 24.39
C LEU A 25 -58.68 -59.12 25.50
N LEU A 26 -58.56 -58.62 26.74
CA LEU A 26 -59.70 -58.30 27.63
C LEU A 26 -59.19 -57.49 28.84
N LEU A 27 -60.06 -56.66 29.45
CA LEU A 27 -59.72 -55.66 30.49
C LEU A 27 -58.71 -54.59 30.00
N LEU A 28 -59.08 -53.40 29.51
CA LEU A 28 -60.33 -52.62 29.56
C LEU A 28 -60.70 -52.04 30.96
N ALA A 29 -60.46 -50.74 31.09
CA ALA A 29 -61.07 -49.76 31.99
C ALA A 29 -61.20 -50.03 33.51
N PHE A 30 -60.34 -49.33 34.27
CA PHE A 30 -60.84 -48.31 35.21
C PHE A 30 -60.23 -46.95 34.82
N PHE A 31 -61.03 -45.89 34.75
CA PHE A 31 -60.69 -44.66 34.01
C PHE A 31 -61.44 -43.44 34.63
N VAL A 32 -60.80 -42.27 34.57
CA VAL A 32 -61.37 -40.90 34.76
C VAL A 32 -61.50 -40.41 36.22
N LEU A 33 -61.41 -39.08 36.36
CA LEU A 33 -61.49 -38.20 37.55
C LEU A 33 -60.18 -38.11 38.35
N TRP A 34 -59.63 -36.92 38.63
CA TRP A 34 -60.27 -35.59 38.80
C TRP A 34 -59.47 -34.43 38.14
N ALA A 35 -59.88 -33.16 38.28
CA ALA A 35 -60.73 -32.45 37.30
C ALA A 35 -60.45 -30.91 37.30
N GLY A 36 -60.98 -30.16 36.32
CA GLY A 36 -60.93 -28.68 36.24
C GLY A 36 -59.82 -28.14 35.31
N ALA A 37 -60.02 -27.27 34.30
CA ALA A 37 -61.11 -26.34 33.90
C ALA A 37 -61.29 -25.12 34.84
N THR A 38 -61.58 -23.87 34.41
CA THR A 38 -61.62 -23.11 33.11
C THR A 38 -61.90 -21.63 33.43
N SER A 39 -61.70 -20.67 32.49
CA SER A 39 -62.26 -19.28 32.47
C SER A 39 -61.77 -18.28 33.56
N ALA A 40 -61.93 -16.95 33.47
CA ALA A 40 -62.00 -15.97 32.36
C ALA A 40 -62.01 -14.51 32.91
N ALA A 41 -61.77 -13.50 32.04
CA ALA A 41 -62.07 -12.05 32.23
C ALA A 41 -61.26 -11.28 33.34
N ALA A 42 -61.17 -9.94 33.36
CA ALA A 42 -61.18 -8.89 32.32
C ALA A 42 -60.71 -7.53 32.92
N GLY A 43 -60.38 -6.53 32.07
CA GLY A 43 -60.05 -5.14 32.47
C GLY A 43 -58.56 -4.89 32.75
N GLU A 44 -58.00 -3.68 32.56
CA GLU A 44 -58.57 -2.48 31.91
C GLU A 44 -57.45 -1.62 31.27
N ALA A 45 -57.77 -0.47 30.68
CA ALA A 45 -56.89 0.29 29.79
C ALA A 45 -55.80 1.13 30.49
N VAL A 46 -54.74 1.50 29.75
CA VAL A 46 -54.37 2.91 29.47
C VAL A 46 -53.19 2.97 28.48
N SER A 47 -53.31 3.88 27.51
CA SER A 47 -52.23 4.46 26.68
C SER A 47 -52.33 6.00 26.83
N PRO A 48 -51.36 6.86 26.42
CA PRO A 48 -50.24 6.57 25.51
C PRO A 48 -48.88 7.21 25.90
N SER A 49 -47.85 6.95 25.08
CA SER A 49 -47.01 8.02 24.51
C SER A 49 -46.10 7.47 23.41
N SER A 50 -45.75 8.30 22.42
CA SER A 50 -45.00 7.94 21.22
C SER A 50 -43.81 8.87 21.02
N SER A 51 -42.68 8.35 20.54
CA SER A 51 -41.49 9.14 20.21
C SER A 51 -40.64 8.48 19.11
N SER A 52 -41.22 8.32 17.93
CA SER A 52 -40.49 8.03 16.69
C SER A 52 -39.71 9.28 16.24
N TYR A 53 -38.38 9.26 16.30
CA TYR A 53 -37.56 10.36 15.79
C TYR A 53 -37.17 10.16 14.33
N SER A 54 -37.82 10.93 13.45
CA SER A 54 -37.41 11.14 12.06
C SER A 54 -36.28 12.17 11.97
N TYR A 55 -35.23 11.88 11.22
CA TYR A 55 -34.20 12.88 10.88
C TYR A 55 -34.68 13.77 9.73
N SER A 56 -34.64 15.08 9.92
CA SER A 56 -35.07 16.08 8.93
C SER A 56 -33.91 16.50 8.03
N SER A 57 -34.02 16.24 6.72
CA SER A 57 -33.18 16.87 5.70
C SER A 57 -33.75 18.23 5.29
N SER A 58 -33.00 19.32 5.50
CA SER A 58 -33.35 20.65 5.00
C SER A 58 -32.74 20.87 3.62
N ASP A 59 -33.57 20.84 2.58
CA ASP A 59 -33.24 21.26 1.22
C ASP A 59 -34.11 22.49 0.87
N SER A 60 -33.55 23.46 0.15
CA SER A 60 -34.31 24.65 -0.27
C SER A 60 -33.73 25.31 -1.52
N SER A 61 -34.56 25.51 -2.54
CA SER A 61 -34.14 26.07 -3.82
C SER A 61 -35.18 26.99 -4.48
N SER A 62 -34.82 28.28 -4.58
CA SER A 62 -35.25 29.25 -5.61
C SER A 62 -36.68 29.82 -5.63
N ARG A 63 -36.82 30.96 -6.33
CA ARG A 63 -38.04 31.64 -6.85
C ARG A 63 -38.92 32.40 -5.84
N ASP A 64 -39.54 33.55 -6.14
CA ASP A 64 -39.52 34.47 -7.31
C ASP A 64 -39.78 35.92 -6.79
N ALA A 65 -39.02 36.96 -7.15
CA ALA A 65 -39.21 37.95 -8.25
C ALA A 65 -40.06 39.23 -7.90
N VAL A 66 -40.02 40.23 -8.81
CA VAL A 66 -40.95 41.41 -8.98
C VAL A 66 -40.62 42.80 -8.34
N ILE A 67 -40.14 43.71 -9.20
CA ILE A 67 -40.41 45.19 -9.34
C ILE A 67 -40.09 46.19 -8.19
N THR A 68 -39.24 47.19 -8.49
CA THR A 68 -39.56 48.65 -8.41
C THR A 68 -38.55 49.53 -9.17
N THR A 69 -38.90 50.79 -9.47
CA THR A 69 -38.15 51.71 -10.38
C THR A 69 -38.13 53.18 -9.92
N SER A 70 -36.94 53.81 -9.88
CA SER A 70 -36.71 55.27 -9.89
C SER A 70 -35.19 55.54 -10.04
N THR A 71 -34.64 56.22 -11.07
CA THR A 71 -34.75 57.60 -11.61
C THR A 71 -33.96 58.69 -10.86
N THR A 72 -33.10 59.40 -11.61
CA THR A 72 -32.46 60.72 -11.29
C THR A 72 -31.44 60.74 -10.13
N SER A 73 -30.47 61.67 -10.07
CA SER A 73 -30.36 62.98 -10.75
C SER A 73 -28.98 63.35 -11.32
N THR A 74 -29.00 64.34 -12.22
CA THR A 74 -27.85 65.08 -12.76
C THR A 74 -27.31 66.14 -11.81
N THR A 75 -25.99 66.41 -11.86
CA THR A 75 -25.49 67.80 -11.73
C THR A 75 -24.25 68.04 -12.59
N THR A 76 -24.20 69.21 -13.23
CA THR A 76 -23.08 69.71 -14.05
C THR A 76 -22.26 70.77 -13.31
N SER A 77 -20.96 70.84 -13.57
CA SER A 77 -20.26 72.14 -13.62
C SER A 77 -19.01 72.13 -14.51
N THR A 78 -18.96 73.09 -15.43
CA THR A 78 -17.75 73.60 -16.11
C THR A 78 -16.89 74.41 -15.09
N THR A 79 -15.76 75.07 -15.38
CA THR A 79 -15.39 75.87 -16.58
C THR A 79 -13.92 76.35 -16.51
N THR A 80 -13.23 76.44 -17.67
CA THR A 80 -12.11 77.39 -17.98
C THR A 80 -10.81 77.38 -17.12
N THR A 81 -9.66 77.95 -17.53
CA THR A 81 -9.31 78.75 -18.74
C THR A 81 -7.86 78.48 -19.22
N THR A 82 -7.61 78.79 -20.49
CA THR A 82 -6.33 78.95 -21.20
C THR A 82 -5.34 79.96 -20.58
N SER A 83 -4.04 79.82 -20.90
CA SER A 83 -3.31 80.90 -21.60
C SER A 83 -2.01 80.38 -22.25
N THR A 84 -1.53 81.12 -23.27
CA THR A 84 -0.36 80.81 -24.11
C THR A 84 0.58 82.02 -24.19
N THR A 85 1.88 81.80 -24.31
CA THR A 85 2.85 82.85 -24.74
C THR A 85 4.02 82.26 -25.54
N THR A 86 4.67 83.10 -26.35
CA THR A 86 5.49 82.68 -27.50
C THR A 86 6.77 83.49 -27.66
N SER A 87 7.90 82.83 -27.99
CA SER A 87 9.07 83.39 -28.72
C SER A 87 9.82 84.58 -28.08
N THR A 88 11.02 85.02 -28.49
CA THR A 88 12.02 84.60 -29.51
C THR A 88 13.33 84.16 -28.77
N THR A 89 14.58 84.04 -29.27
CA THR A 89 15.28 84.45 -30.52
C THR A 89 16.48 83.52 -30.76
N SER A 90 17.24 83.71 -31.84
CA SER A 90 18.41 82.91 -32.25
C SER A 90 19.55 83.77 -32.82
N VAL A 91 20.79 83.26 -32.77
CA VAL A 91 21.90 83.57 -33.72
C VAL A 91 22.76 82.29 -33.91
N PRO A 92 23.20 81.90 -35.14
CA PRO A 92 23.81 80.57 -35.39
C PRO A 92 25.23 80.57 -36.03
N SER A 93 25.86 79.39 -36.08
CA SER A 93 26.82 78.94 -37.12
C SER A 93 27.08 77.43 -36.93
N SER A 94 26.46 76.52 -37.70
CA SER A 94 26.79 76.12 -39.08
C SER A 94 27.86 75.03 -39.20
N SER A 95 27.45 73.77 -39.05
CA SER A 95 28.08 72.59 -39.65
C SER A 95 27.02 71.81 -40.44
N LEU A 96 27.41 71.10 -41.50
CA LEU A 96 26.44 70.38 -42.35
C LEU A 96 26.02 69.05 -41.74
N SER A 97 24.73 68.75 -41.85
CA SER A 97 24.13 67.47 -41.45
C SER A 97 23.15 67.00 -42.51
N ASP A 98 23.42 65.81 -43.08
CA ASP A 98 22.40 64.99 -43.75
C ASP A 98 22.08 63.81 -42.81
N SER A 99 20.89 63.66 -42.23
CA SER A 99 19.50 63.79 -42.75
C SER A 99 18.92 62.45 -43.24
N ASN A 100 18.65 61.54 -42.30
CA ASN A 100 17.43 60.69 -42.32
C ASN A 100 17.25 59.93 -41.00
N ALA A 101 16.55 60.54 -40.04
CA ALA A 101 16.02 59.84 -38.86
C ALA A 101 14.60 59.35 -39.16
N GLY A 102 14.44 58.04 -39.41
CA GLY A 102 13.16 57.44 -39.83
C GLY A 102 12.33 56.85 -38.69
N ASN A 103 11.29 57.59 -38.26
CA ASN A 103 10.11 57.14 -37.49
C ASN A 103 10.31 56.22 -36.25
N ALA A 104 10.31 56.81 -35.06
CA ALA A 104 10.25 56.10 -33.77
C ALA A 104 8.79 55.86 -33.28
N THR A 105 7.90 55.36 -34.14
CA THR A 105 6.44 55.32 -33.87
C THR A 105 5.86 53.95 -33.45
N GLY A 106 6.70 52.93 -33.25
CA GLY A 106 6.27 51.60 -32.80
C GLY A 106 6.25 51.44 -31.27
N LEU A 107 5.58 50.37 -30.81
CA LEU A 107 5.60 49.88 -29.43
C LEU A 107 7.04 49.55 -28.99
N VAL A 108 7.35 49.88 -27.73
CA VAL A 108 8.59 49.43 -27.09
C VAL A 108 8.42 47.99 -26.64
N TRP A 109 9.47 47.20 -26.82
CA TRP A 109 9.49 45.81 -26.41
C TRP A 109 10.90 45.40 -25.99
N ALA A 110 10.97 44.48 -25.04
CA ALA A 110 12.22 44.05 -24.42
C ALA A 110 12.31 42.53 -24.31
N ILE A 111 13.53 42.01 -24.27
CA ILE A 111 13.85 40.59 -24.15
C ILE A 111 14.84 40.44 -23.00
N LEU A 112 14.42 39.76 -21.94
CA LEU A 112 15.29 39.40 -20.82
C LEU A 112 15.81 37.98 -21.04
N MET A 113 17.13 37.82 -21.21
CA MET A 113 17.75 36.54 -21.59
C MET A 113 19.12 36.33 -20.95
N ASP A 114 19.41 35.07 -20.60
CA ASP A 114 20.76 34.63 -20.28
C ASP A 114 21.55 34.29 -21.55
N LEU A 115 22.40 35.23 -22.00
CA LEU A 115 23.31 35.00 -23.13
C LEU A 115 24.60 34.28 -22.73
N SER A 116 24.81 33.92 -21.45
CA SER A 116 26.01 33.16 -21.04
C SER A 116 25.94 31.67 -21.41
N ARG A 117 24.73 31.16 -21.69
CA ARG A 117 24.45 29.77 -22.10
C ARG A 117 24.41 29.56 -23.62
N THR A 118 24.80 30.56 -24.42
CA THR A 118 24.74 30.47 -25.88
C THR A 118 25.83 31.34 -26.54
N SER A 119 26.14 31.02 -27.79
CA SER A 119 26.98 31.79 -28.71
C SER A 119 26.31 33.07 -29.22
N LEU A 120 24.99 33.23 -29.05
CA LEU A 120 24.28 34.44 -29.45
C LEU A 120 24.78 35.68 -28.68
N SER A 121 25.32 36.64 -29.42
CA SER A 121 25.52 38.01 -28.94
C SER A 121 24.21 38.83 -28.98
N GLU A 122 24.16 39.93 -28.24
CA GLU A 122 23.05 40.90 -28.29
C GLU A 122 22.85 41.45 -29.71
N ALA A 123 23.95 41.64 -30.46
CA ALA A 123 23.94 42.11 -31.84
C ALA A 123 23.33 41.07 -32.79
N SER A 124 23.77 39.81 -32.71
CA SER A 124 23.27 38.73 -33.58
C SER A 124 21.81 38.34 -33.25
N LEU A 125 21.39 38.42 -31.98
CA LEU A 125 19.99 38.24 -31.60
C LEU A 125 19.11 39.38 -32.15
N SER A 126 19.56 40.63 -32.02
CA SER A 126 18.87 41.80 -32.56
C SER A 126 18.79 41.78 -34.09
N GLU A 127 19.85 41.35 -34.78
CA GLU A 127 19.90 41.19 -36.23
C GLU A 127 18.92 40.10 -36.69
N ALA A 128 18.94 38.91 -36.09
CA ALA A 128 18.02 37.81 -36.44
C ALA A 128 16.54 38.18 -36.26
N ILE A 129 16.24 38.96 -35.22
CA ILE A 129 14.91 39.49 -34.96
C ILE A 129 14.53 40.59 -35.96
N THR A 130 15.46 41.49 -36.28
CA THR A 130 15.25 42.53 -37.31
C THR A 130 15.03 41.89 -38.69
N ALA A 131 15.79 40.83 -39.01
CA ALA A 131 15.58 40.02 -40.20
C ALA A 131 14.18 39.40 -40.20
N PHE A 132 13.71 38.79 -39.11
CA PHE A 132 12.33 38.28 -39.02
C PHE A 132 11.26 39.36 -39.24
N LEU A 133 11.42 40.55 -38.66
CA LEU A 133 10.44 41.65 -38.83
C LEU A 133 10.38 42.22 -40.25
N TYR A 134 11.45 42.08 -41.05
CA TYR A 134 11.57 42.72 -42.37
C TYR A 134 11.85 41.75 -43.55
N ASN A 135 11.89 40.42 -43.32
CA ASN A 135 12.15 39.45 -44.37
C ASN A 135 10.96 39.34 -45.35
N SER A 136 11.23 39.67 -46.62
CA SER A 136 10.25 39.64 -47.71
C SER A 136 9.58 38.29 -48.00
N SER A 137 10.10 37.16 -47.49
CA SER A 137 9.54 35.83 -47.75
C SER A 137 8.32 35.46 -46.88
N ALA A 138 8.03 36.21 -45.81
CA ALA A 138 6.88 35.98 -44.93
C ALA A 138 6.13 37.30 -44.65
N PRO A 139 4.91 37.51 -45.18
CA PRO A 139 4.20 38.78 -45.07
C PRO A 139 3.53 38.97 -43.70
N HIS A 140 4.32 39.25 -42.66
CA HIS A 140 3.83 39.62 -41.34
C HIS A 140 3.02 40.92 -41.41
N THR A 141 1.70 40.82 -41.19
CA THR A 141 0.77 41.89 -41.60
C THR A 141 0.78 43.07 -40.63
N TYR A 142 1.03 42.82 -39.35
CA TYR A 142 0.97 43.81 -38.27
C TYR A 142 2.34 44.09 -37.64
N LEU A 143 3.19 43.07 -37.46
CA LEU A 143 4.45 43.19 -36.70
C LEU A 143 5.36 44.34 -37.15
N HIS A 144 5.62 44.46 -38.45
CA HIS A 144 6.53 45.45 -39.04
C HIS A 144 6.07 46.92 -38.88
N ARG A 145 4.84 47.15 -38.40
CA ARG A 145 4.27 48.48 -38.07
C ARG A 145 4.01 48.66 -36.59
N LEU A 146 3.80 47.56 -35.88
CA LEU A 146 3.42 47.54 -34.47
C LEU A 146 4.63 47.78 -33.56
N PHE A 147 5.79 47.17 -33.86
CA PHE A 147 6.97 47.23 -33.01
C PHE A 147 8.01 48.26 -33.48
N ARG A 148 8.86 48.73 -32.57
CA ARG A 148 10.14 49.37 -32.95
C ARG A 148 11.07 48.33 -33.61
N PRO A 149 11.86 48.73 -34.62
CA PRO A 149 12.61 47.80 -35.50
C PRO A 149 13.59 46.87 -34.79
N SER A 150 14.08 47.25 -33.61
CA SER A 150 14.97 46.42 -32.79
C SER A 150 14.45 46.34 -31.34
N PRO A 151 14.51 45.16 -30.69
CA PRO A 151 14.14 45.01 -29.29
C PRO A 151 15.19 45.61 -28.35
N ILE A 152 14.80 45.89 -27.11
CA ILE A 152 15.75 46.13 -26.02
C ILE A 152 16.15 44.77 -25.45
N VAL A 153 17.34 44.27 -25.80
CA VAL A 153 17.90 43.06 -25.20
C VAL A 153 18.51 43.42 -23.83
N LEU A 154 18.12 42.67 -22.80
CA LEU A 154 18.66 42.76 -21.44
C LEU A 154 19.36 41.44 -21.11
N ASN A 155 20.69 41.47 -21.08
CA ASN A 155 21.52 40.31 -20.79
C ASN A 155 21.66 40.14 -19.28
N THR A 156 21.19 39.00 -18.76
CA THR A 156 21.22 38.73 -17.31
C THR A 156 22.53 38.10 -16.84
N HIS A 157 23.30 37.51 -17.75
CA HIS A 157 24.37 36.56 -17.44
C HIS A 157 23.94 35.45 -16.44
N GLY A 158 22.69 35.02 -16.49
CA GLY A 158 22.10 34.00 -15.60
C GLY A 158 21.88 34.47 -14.15
N SER A 159 22.09 35.77 -13.87
CA SER A 159 22.04 36.34 -12.52
C SER A 159 20.70 37.02 -12.24
N LEU A 160 20.00 36.54 -11.21
CA LEU A 160 18.77 37.17 -10.71
C LEU A 160 18.99 38.64 -10.30
N LEU A 161 20.13 38.96 -9.69
CA LEU A 161 20.44 40.33 -9.26
C LEU A 161 20.61 41.26 -10.48
N THR A 162 21.26 40.78 -11.53
CA THR A 162 21.40 41.50 -12.80
C THR A 162 20.05 41.69 -13.47
N ALA A 163 19.26 40.60 -13.58
CA ALA A 163 17.93 40.62 -14.16
C ALA A 163 16.98 41.64 -13.49
N LEU A 164 16.95 41.70 -12.16
CA LEU A 164 16.16 42.67 -11.41
C LEU A 164 16.71 44.10 -11.54
N THR A 165 18.04 44.27 -11.62
CA THR A 165 18.68 45.60 -11.78
C THR A 165 18.38 46.20 -13.15
N GLU A 166 18.63 45.44 -14.22
CA GLU A 166 18.35 45.86 -15.61
C GLU A 166 16.86 46.13 -15.85
N LEU A 167 15.98 45.26 -15.33
CA LEU A 167 14.54 45.47 -15.45
C LEU A 167 14.05 46.67 -14.63
N THR A 168 14.62 46.92 -13.44
CA THR A 168 14.32 48.14 -12.66
C THR A 168 14.76 49.41 -13.40
N ALA A 169 15.94 49.39 -14.03
CA ALA A 169 16.41 50.48 -14.86
C ALA A 169 15.52 50.71 -16.09
N LEU A 170 15.07 49.63 -16.75
CA LEU A 170 14.15 49.68 -17.90
C LEU A 170 12.80 50.29 -17.52
N LEU A 171 12.20 49.83 -16.42
CA LEU A 171 10.89 50.29 -15.95
C LEU A 171 10.93 51.73 -15.41
N SER A 172 12.10 52.23 -15.01
CA SER A 172 12.31 53.61 -14.56
C SER A 172 12.44 54.61 -15.73
N ASP A 173 12.73 54.14 -16.94
CA ASP A 173 12.90 54.98 -18.13
C ASP A 173 11.62 55.01 -18.98
N ALA A 174 10.87 56.10 -18.86
CA ALA A 174 9.61 56.30 -19.58
C ALA A 174 9.73 56.28 -21.13
N ALA A 175 10.92 56.44 -21.71
CA ALA A 175 11.14 56.31 -23.16
C ALA A 175 11.44 54.87 -23.61
N LYS A 176 11.78 53.99 -22.66
CA LYS A 176 12.09 52.56 -22.85
C LYS A 176 11.07 51.62 -22.19
N TYR A 177 10.08 52.13 -21.49
CA TYR A 177 9.06 51.33 -20.80
C TYR A 177 8.37 50.34 -21.77
N PRO A 178 8.48 49.01 -21.59
CA PRO A 178 8.05 48.03 -22.58
C PRO A 178 6.53 47.82 -22.54
N SER A 179 5.92 47.73 -23.71
CA SER A 179 4.53 47.24 -23.88
C SER A 179 4.47 45.71 -23.94
N VAL A 180 5.55 45.08 -24.41
CA VAL A 180 5.72 43.62 -24.46
C VAL A 180 7.08 43.25 -23.86
N LEU A 181 7.10 42.30 -22.94
CA LEU A 181 8.32 41.77 -22.31
C LEU A 181 8.43 40.26 -22.58
N PHE A 182 9.48 39.86 -23.27
CA PHE A 182 9.84 38.46 -23.44
C PHE A 182 10.75 37.98 -22.29
N LEU A 183 10.39 36.86 -21.68
CA LEU A 183 11.20 36.17 -20.69
C LEU A 183 11.82 34.93 -21.33
N ALA A 184 13.06 35.06 -21.77
CA ALA A 184 13.92 33.99 -22.26
C ALA A 184 14.84 33.50 -21.12
N GLU A 185 14.24 33.34 -19.94
CA GLU A 185 14.93 33.14 -18.67
C GLU A 185 14.52 31.86 -17.95
N THR A 186 15.42 31.40 -17.08
CA THR A 186 15.23 30.29 -16.15
C THR A 186 13.95 30.46 -15.32
N ALA A 187 13.43 29.34 -14.81
CA ALA A 187 12.17 29.29 -14.06
C ALA A 187 12.12 30.24 -12.86
N ASP A 188 13.22 30.33 -12.11
CA ASP A 188 13.32 31.11 -10.87
C ASP A 188 13.54 32.60 -11.13
N VAL A 189 14.36 32.96 -12.13
CA VAL A 189 14.54 34.35 -12.55
C VAL A 189 13.24 34.89 -13.13
N SER A 190 12.59 34.14 -14.02
CA SER A 190 11.30 34.53 -14.62
C SER A 190 10.19 34.71 -13.58
N ALA A 191 10.10 33.82 -12.58
CA ALA A 191 9.12 33.95 -11.50
C ALA A 191 9.43 35.17 -10.60
N SER A 192 10.70 35.38 -10.24
CA SER A 192 11.12 36.51 -9.40
C SER A 192 10.92 37.87 -10.10
N VAL A 193 11.11 37.90 -11.42
CA VAL A 193 10.78 39.05 -12.29
C VAL A 193 9.28 39.34 -12.28
N MET A 194 8.42 38.31 -12.39
CA MET A 194 6.97 38.49 -12.25
C MET A 194 6.57 38.97 -10.85
N ASP A 195 7.25 38.51 -9.79
CA ASP A 195 6.99 38.97 -8.43
C ASP A 195 7.37 40.45 -8.25
N MET A 196 8.49 40.89 -8.81
CA MET A 196 8.89 42.30 -8.82
C MET A 196 7.90 43.15 -9.64
N LEU A 197 7.50 42.70 -10.83
CA LEU A 197 6.50 43.38 -11.66
C LEU A 197 5.18 43.57 -10.90
N ARG A 198 4.66 42.51 -10.26
CA ARG A 198 3.41 42.58 -9.48
C ARG A 198 3.47 43.44 -8.22
N GLN A 199 4.67 43.69 -7.67
CA GLN A 199 4.86 44.60 -6.54
C GLN A 199 5.00 46.05 -6.98
N ASN A 200 5.72 46.29 -8.09
CA ASN A 200 6.00 47.63 -8.59
C ASN A 200 4.84 48.20 -9.43
N ASP A 201 3.99 47.33 -9.98
CA ASP A 201 2.93 47.72 -10.91
C ASP A 201 1.51 47.34 -10.44
N THR A 202 0.64 48.36 -10.42
CA THR A 202 -0.82 48.23 -10.18
C THR A 202 -1.65 48.91 -11.28
N LYS A 203 -1.03 49.38 -12.37
CA LYS A 203 -1.66 50.25 -13.38
C LYS A 203 -1.19 50.07 -14.83
N SER A 204 -0.13 49.32 -15.08
CA SER A 204 0.50 49.21 -16.40
C SER A 204 0.09 47.93 -17.11
N ASN A 205 0.26 47.92 -18.44
CA ASN A 205 -0.38 46.97 -19.34
C ASN A 205 0.67 46.13 -20.08
N ILE A 206 1.72 45.67 -19.40
CA ILE A 206 2.75 44.84 -20.04
C ILE A 206 2.15 43.48 -20.41
N LEU A 207 2.27 43.09 -21.69
CA LEU A 207 2.09 41.71 -22.13
C LEU A 207 3.38 40.93 -21.88
N VAL A 208 3.33 39.87 -21.07
CA VAL A 208 4.52 39.05 -20.76
C VAL A 208 4.44 37.73 -21.54
N ILE A 209 5.52 37.40 -22.26
CA ILE A 209 5.62 36.17 -23.05
C ILE A 209 6.83 35.37 -22.56
N SER A 210 6.61 34.18 -22.01
CA SER A 210 7.72 33.28 -21.67
C SER A 210 8.12 32.42 -22.88
N ALA A 211 9.40 32.53 -23.25
CA ALA A 211 10.01 31.86 -24.40
C ALA A 211 11.05 30.79 -24.01
N HIS A 212 11.37 30.62 -22.72
CA HIS A 212 12.30 29.57 -22.25
C HIS A 212 11.69 28.62 -21.21
N SER A 213 10.96 29.13 -20.20
CA SER A 213 10.47 28.31 -19.08
C SER A 213 8.95 28.36 -18.91
N SER A 214 8.34 27.30 -18.36
CA SER A 214 6.91 27.29 -18.04
C SER A 214 6.56 26.47 -16.79
N ASN A 215 6.28 27.18 -15.70
CA ASN A 215 5.85 26.62 -14.40
C ASN A 215 4.53 27.27 -13.95
N SER A 216 3.93 26.79 -12.86
CA SER A 216 2.68 27.35 -12.32
C SER A 216 2.83 28.80 -11.82
N ARG A 217 3.92 29.13 -11.09
CA ARG A 217 4.15 30.49 -10.58
C ARG A 217 4.22 31.56 -11.68
N LEU A 218 4.62 31.18 -12.89
CA LEU A 218 4.72 32.03 -14.08
C LEU A 218 3.44 31.98 -14.93
N CYS A 219 2.90 30.79 -15.18
CA CYS A 219 1.85 30.55 -16.18
C CYS A 219 0.43 30.36 -15.62
N GLU A 220 0.19 30.62 -14.33
CA GLU A 220 -1.13 30.55 -13.69
C GLU A 220 -1.96 31.84 -14.00
N PRO A 221 -3.08 31.74 -14.74
CA PRO A 221 -3.87 32.91 -15.14
C PRO A 221 -4.46 33.72 -13.98
N ALA A 222 -4.75 33.08 -12.85
CA ALA A 222 -5.31 33.76 -11.68
C ALA A 222 -4.31 34.71 -11.00
N THR A 223 -3.00 34.44 -11.10
CA THR A 223 -1.94 35.26 -10.51
C THR A 223 -1.24 36.17 -11.51
N ASN A 224 -1.17 35.78 -12.79
CA ASN A 224 -0.49 36.50 -13.86
C ASN A 224 -1.42 36.69 -15.08
N PRO A 225 -2.45 37.56 -14.99
CA PRO A 225 -3.52 37.62 -15.97
C PRO A 225 -3.07 38.03 -17.38
N ARG A 226 -1.94 38.75 -17.52
CA ARG A 226 -1.32 39.18 -18.79
C ARG A 226 -0.09 38.36 -19.24
N THR A 227 0.14 37.17 -18.68
CA THR A 227 1.22 36.28 -19.13
C THR A 227 0.72 35.20 -20.09
N VAL A 228 1.56 34.84 -21.08
CA VAL A 228 1.39 33.66 -21.95
C VAL A 228 2.71 32.89 -22.00
N CYS A 229 2.66 31.56 -21.97
CA CYS A 229 3.85 30.71 -21.98
C CYS A 229 3.92 29.87 -23.26
N MET A 230 4.93 30.12 -24.10
CA MET A 230 5.11 29.47 -25.42
C MET A 230 5.70 28.07 -25.31
N VAL A 231 6.49 27.81 -24.26
CA VAL A 231 7.21 26.55 -24.06
C VAL A 231 6.30 25.51 -23.39
N PRO A 232 6.20 24.28 -23.91
CA PRO A 232 5.52 23.18 -23.23
C PRO A 232 6.07 22.95 -21.81
N ARG A 233 5.18 22.74 -20.83
CA ARG A 233 5.53 22.49 -19.43
C ARG A 233 6.46 21.28 -19.30
N ASP A 234 7.51 21.38 -18.48
CA ASP A 234 8.42 20.26 -18.20
C ASP A 234 7.70 19.04 -17.60
N MET A 235 6.58 19.26 -16.90
CA MET A 235 5.65 18.21 -16.48
C MET A 235 5.18 17.32 -17.64
N ILE A 236 4.93 17.90 -18.83
CA ILE A 236 4.57 17.14 -20.04
C ILE A 236 5.80 16.45 -20.64
N ASN A 237 6.98 17.05 -20.51
CA ASN A 237 8.26 16.45 -20.92
C ASN A 237 8.55 15.16 -20.13
N VAL A 238 8.40 15.20 -18.80
CA VAL A 238 8.51 14.03 -17.90
C VAL A 238 7.57 12.91 -18.35
N ARG A 239 6.28 13.22 -18.56
CA ARG A 239 5.30 12.22 -19.00
C ARG A 239 5.68 11.61 -20.36
N GLY A 240 6.07 12.44 -21.32
CA GLY A 240 6.50 11.98 -22.65
C GLY A 240 7.71 11.05 -22.57
N LEU A 241 8.69 11.39 -21.73
CA LEU A 241 9.90 10.58 -21.53
C LEU A 241 9.58 9.23 -20.87
N LEU A 242 8.70 9.20 -19.86
CA LEU A 242 8.27 7.95 -19.22
C LEU A 242 7.54 7.02 -20.21
N GLU A 243 6.63 7.57 -21.03
CA GLU A 243 5.87 6.80 -22.02
C GLU A 243 6.74 6.30 -23.20
N VAL A 244 7.70 7.12 -23.66
CA VAL A 244 8.69 6.76 -24.70
C VAL A 244 9.69 5.71 -24.20
N ALA A 245 10.25 5.92 -23.00
CA ALA A 245 11.22 5.00 -22.43
C ALA A 245 10.61 3.61 -22.22
N SER A 246 9.41 3.55 -21.63
CA SER A 246 8.70 2.29 -21.40
C SER A 246 8.34 1.58 -22.72
N SER A 247 7.69 2.27 -23.66
CA SER A 247 7.08 1.60 -24.82
C SER A 247 7.95 1.51 -26.08
N GLN A 248 8.86 2.46 -26.31
CA GLN A 248 9.67 2.54 -27.54
C GLN A 248 11.14 2.13 -27.30
N LEU A 249 11.70 2.46 -26.14
CA LEU A 249 13.10 2.14 -25.79
C LEU A 249 13.24 0.82 -25.02
N LYS A 250 12.13 0.22 -24.58
CA LYS A 250 12.09 -0.98 -23.72
C LYS A 250 12.90 -0.78 -22.44
N TRP A 251 12.73 0.38 -21.81
CA TRP A 251 13.26 0.68 -20.50
C TRP A 251 12.22 0.31 -19.45
N TYR A 252 12.56 -0.68 -18.64
CA TYR A 252 11.72 -1.22 -17.57
C TYR A 252 12.27 -0.84 -16.19
N SER A 253 13.56 -0.53 -16.09
CA SER A 253 14.17 0.22 -14.99
C SER A 253 14.64 1.59 -15.47
N MET A 254 14.50 2.63 -14.64
CA MET A 254 15.01 3.98 -14.91
C MET A 254 15.51 4.64 -13.62
N GLY A 255 16.70 5.26 -13.69
CA GLY A 255 17.17 6.24 -12.70
C GLY A 255 16.79 7.66 -13.10
N LEU A 256 16.63 8.56 -12.13
CA LEU A 256 16.33 9.98 -12.34
C LEU A 256 17.35 10.86 -11.62
N THR A 257 17.85 11.89 -12.31
CA THR A 257 18.75 12.89 -11.73
C THR A 257 18.25 14.31 -12.02
N PHE A 258 18.26 15.18 -11.01
CA PHE A 258 17.76 16.55 -11.05
C PHE A 258 18.87 17.54 -10.66
N SER A 259 18.87 18.77 -11.19
CA SER A 259 19.68 19.86 -10.63
C SER A 259 19.25 20.16 -9.20
N ASN A 260 20.18 20.50 -8.30
CA ASN A 260 19.83 21.08 -6.99
C ASN A 260 19.53 22.58 -7.12
N ASP A 261 18.44 22.90 -7.83
CA ASP A 261 17.87 24.24 -8.01
C ASP A 261 16.35 24.16 -8.26
N GLY A 262 15.69 25.31 -8.49
CA GLY A 262 14.23 25.37 -8.70
C GLY A 262 13.74 24.76 -10.02
N TYR A 263 14.63 24.47 -10.99
CA TYR A 263 14.27 23.64 -12.14
C TYR A 263 14.16 22.18 -11.71
N GLY A 264 15.20 21.62 -11.08
CA GLY A 264 15.21 20.23 -10.67
C GLY A 264 14.16 19.91 -9.61
N ASP A 265 14.02 20.74 -8.59
CA ASP A 265 12.97 20.63 -7.55
C ASP A 265 11.56 20.72 -8.15
N GLY A 266 11.33 21.66 -9.07
CA GLY A 266 10.06 21.83 -9.77
C GLY A 266 9.68 20.61 -10.62
N VAL A 267 10.66 19.93 -11.23
CA VAL A 267 10.43 18.67 -11.97
C VAL A 267 10.22 17.48 -11.03
N GLN A 268 11.00 17.37 -9.96
CA GLN A 268 10.88 16.27 -8.99
C GLN A 268 9.51 16.32 -8.29
N THR A 269 9.06 17.50 -7.88
CA THR A 269 7.75 17.70 -7.22
C THR A 269 6.57 17.20 -8.05
N VAL A 270 6.59 17.35 -9.38
CA VAL A 270 5.48 16.92 -10.27
C VAL A 270 5.57 15.47 -10.73
N LEU A 271 6.71 14.79 -10.51
CA LEU A 271 7.00 13.43 -11.00
C LEU A 271 5.91 12.42 -10.62
N SER A 272 5.48 12.43 -9.36
CA SER A 272 4.50 11.49 -8.81
C SER A 272 3.16 11.54 -9.56
N GLY A 273 2.69 12.74 -9.90
CA GLY A 273 1.50 12.95 -10.71
C GLY A 273 1.68 12.50 -12.16
N GLN A 274 2.89 12.61 -12.73
CA GLN A 274 3.15 12.17 -14.11
C GLN A 274 3.31 10.66 -14.25
N VAL A 275 3.83 9.98 -13.23
CA VAL A 275 3.83 8.51 -13.16
C VAL A 275 2.38 7.96 -13.14
N GLN A 276 1.45 8.67 -12.52
CA GLN A 276 0.02 8.31 -12.51
C GLN A 276 -0.69 8.66 -13.83
N ALA A 277 -0.37 9.80 -14.43
CA ALA A 277 -0.98 10.29 -15.68
C ALA A 277 -0.44 9.63 -16.96
N ALA A 278 0.75 9.03 -16.90
CA ALA A 278 1.35 8.29 -18.01
C ALA A 278 0.60 6.98 -18.30
N SER A 279 0.47 6.65 -19.60
CA SER A 279 -0.14 5.38 -20.03
C SER A 279 0.73 4.15 -19.73
N THR A 280 2.05 4.33 -19.73
CA THR A 280 3.07 3.31 -19.46
C THR A 280 4.30 3.98 -18.85
N THR A 281 4.95 3.35 -17.87
CA THR A 281 6.13 3.91 -17.19
C THR A 281 7.19 2.83 -16.94
N PRO A 282 8.49 3.15 -16.97
CA PRO A 282 9.51 2.31 -16.33
C PRO A 282 9.26 2.23 -14.82
N THR A 283 9.80 1.22 -14.16
CA THR A 283 10.00 1.26 -12.71
C THR A 283 11.11 2.25 -12.41
N ILE A 284 10.75 3.36 -11.75
CA ILE A 284 11.72 4.29 -11.18
C ILE A 284 12.36 3.59 -9.97
N VAL A 285 13.68 3.43 -10.04
CA VAL A 285 14.48 2.72 -9.02
C VAL A 285 15.45 3.64 -8.27
N ALA A 286 15.83 4.79 -8.83
CA ALA A 286 16.68 5.79 -8.17
C ALA A 286 16.19 7.21 -8.49
N GLN A 287 16.35 8.12 -7.52
CA GLN A 287 16.13 9.57 -7.65
C GLN A 287 17.26 10.29 -6.91
N THR A 288 18.03 11.12 -7.62
CA THR A 288 19.23 11.80 -7.08
C THR A 288 19.26 13.27 -7.48
N PHE A 289 19.99 14.10 -6.72
CA PHE A 289 20.25 15.50 -7.07
C PHE A 289 21.74 15.71 -7.30
N ILE A 290 22.12 16.46 -8.34
CA ILE A 290 23.49 16.92 -8.56
C ILE A 290 23.64 18.38 -8.11
N ASN A 291 24.71 18.67 -7.36
CA ASN A 291 25.01 20.02 -6.89
C ASN A 291 25.83 20.79 -7.95
N SER A 292 25.39 22.00 -8.27
CA SER A 292 26.06 22.88 -9.24
C SER A 292 27.51 23.23 -8.84
N ALA A 293 27.85 23.17 -7.55
CA ALA A 293 29.20 23.38 -6.99
C ALA A 293 29.82 22.14 -6.31
N ALA A 294 29.37 20.93 -6.65
CA ALA A 294 29.95 19.68 -6.12
C ALA A 294 31.37 19.40 -6.64
N SER A 295 32.12 18.59 -5.90
CA SER A 295 33.39 18.02 -6.33
C SER A 295 33.20 16.77 -7.20
N ASP A 296 34.29 16.31 -7.85
CA ASP A 296 34.29 15.05 -8.60
C ASP A 296 33.84 13.84 -7.75
N SER A 297 34.13 13.84 -6.45
CA SER A 297 33.72 12.76 -5.54
C SER A 297 32.21 12.78 -5.27
N ASP A 298 31.61 13.97 -5.19
CA ASP A 298 30.16 14.10 -5.00
C ASP A 298 29.41 13.65 -6.28
N ASP A 299 29.95 13.95 -7.46
CA ASP A 299 29.38 13.49 -8.74
C ASP A 299 29.53 11.96 -8.90
N ASP A 300 30.65 11.39 -8.45
CA ASP A 300 30.87 9.93 -8.45
C ASP A 300 29.92 9.23 -7.46
N ASP A 301 29.58 9.86 -6.34
CA ASP A 301 28.57 9.40 -5.38
C ASP A 301 27.14 9.50 -5.94
N VAL A 302 26.81 10.56 -6.68
CA VAL A 302 25.53 10.68 -7.41
C VAL A 302 25.39 9.56 -8.44
N VAL A 303 26.44 9.28 -9.23
CA VAL A 303 26.44 8.15 -10.17
C VAL A 303 26.27 6.82 -9.46
N ARG A 304 26.92 6.61 -8.30
CA ARG A 304 26.78 5.39 -7.51
C ARG A 304 25.34 5.17 -7.03
N GLN A 305 24.67 6.22 -6.54
CA GLN A 305 23.26 6.17 -6.14
C GLN A 305 22.31 5.91 -7.32
N VAL A 306 22.60 6.47 -8.52
CA VAL A 306 21.81 6.22 -9.73
C VAL A 306 21.89 4.75 -10.18
N ILE A 307 23.06 4.11 -10.05
CA ILE A 307 23.28 2.72 -10.46
C ILE A 307 23.10 1.69 -9.32
N GLU A 308 22.83 2.14 -8.08
CA GLU A 308 22.56 1.31 -6.89
C GLU A 308 21.55 0.20 -7.24
N TYR A 309 20.44 0.59 -7.87
CA TYR A 309 19.39 -0.33 -8.36
C TYR A 309 19.51 -0.63 -9.87
N ARG A 310 20.76 -0.79 -10.34
CA ARG A 310 21.14 -1.44 -11.62
C ARG A 310 20.51 -0.87 -12.90
N ALA A 311 19.98 0.35 -12.84
CA ALA A 311 19.44 1.05 -13.99
C ALA A 311 20.53 1.34 -15.04
N ARG A 312 20.26 0.99 -16.31
CA ARG A 312 21.10 1.42 -17.44
C ARG A 312 20.61 2.73 -18.03
N GLY A 313 19.30 2.92 -18.09
CA GLY A 313 18.67 4.15 -18.54
C GLY A 313 18.52 5.16 -17.41
N VAL A 314 19.01 6.38 -17.62
CA VAL A 314 18.92 7.48 -16.66
C VAL A 314 18.32 8.70 -17.36
N ALA A 315 17.29 9.30 -16.77
CA ALA A 315 16.70 10.55 -17.23
C ALA A 315 17.24 11.73 -16.39
N CYS A 316 17.78 12.73 -17.07
CA CYS A 316 18.58 13.81 -16.47
C CYS A 316 17.90 15.17 -16.72
N PHE A 317 17.22 15.69 -15.70
CA PHE A 317 16.65 17.04 -15.68
C PHE A 317 17.68 17.98 -15.05
N VAL A 318 18.77 18.18 -15.79
CA VAL A 318 19.98 18.87 -15.35
C VAL A 318 20.48 19.86 -16.41
N LYS A 319 21.31 20.82 -16.01
CA LYS A 319 21.97 21.75 -16.95
C LYS A 319 23.06 21.06 -17.76
N GLU A 320 23.45 21.64 -18.89
CA GLU A 320 24.56 21.21 -19.75
C GLU A 320 25.84 20.82 -18.96
N SER A 321 26.34 21.72 -18.10
CA SER A 321 27.56 21.52 -17.32
C SER A 321 27.43 20.34 -16.34
N GLU A 322 26.25 20.16 -15.77
CA GLU A 322 25.90 19.06 -14.86
C GLU A 322 25.76 17.74 -15.62
N MET A 323 25.18 17.73 -16.84
CA MET A 323 25.12 16.53 -17.68
C MET A 323 26.51 16.08 -18.13
N LEU A 324 27.40 17.01 -18.46
CA LEU A 324 28.79 16.72 -18.82
C LEU A 324 29.58 16.20 -17.60
N ARG A 325 29.35 16.75 -16.40
CA ARG A 325 29.92 16.23 -15.14
C ARG A 325 29.40 14.83 -14.81
N LEU A 326 28.09 14.58 -14.89
CA LEU A 326 27.52 13.22 -14.76
C LEU A 326 28.12 12.24 -15.76
N ARG A 327 28.39 12.66 -17.01
CA ARG A 327 29.08 11.81 -17.99
C ARG A 327 30.54 11.55 -17.61
N GLN A 328 31.27 12.54 -17.08
CA GLN A 328 32.64 12.36 -16.60
C GLN A 328 32.68 11.42 -15.38
N ALA A 329 31.80 11.61 -14.41
CA ALA A 329 31.62 10.73 -13.26
C ALA A 329 31.24 9.29 -13.66
N ALA A 330 30.34 9.15 -14.64
CA ALA A 330 30.01 7.85 -15.23
C ALA A 330 31.21 7.21 -15.96
N VAL A 331 32.16 7.99 -16.51
CA VAL A 331 33.39 7.46 -17.11
C VAL A 331 34.44 7.08 -16.05
N ARG A 332 34.53 7.81 -14.94
CA ARG A 332 35.38 7.43 -13.78
C ARG A 332 34.89 6.14 -13.12
N ASN A 333 33.57 5.98 -13.00
CA ASN A 333 32.94 4.76 -12.49
C ASN A 333 32.94 3.65 -13.57
N ASN A 334 33.94 2.75 -13.54
CA ASN A 334 34.13 1.66 -14.51
C ASN A 334 32.86 0.86 -14.87
N ARG A 335 31.96 0.61 -13.89
CA ARG A 335 30.66 -0.03 -14.13
C ARG A 335 29.73 0.83 -15.00
N ALA A 336 29.57 2.10 -14.65
CA ALA A 336 28.68 3.03 -15.32
C ALA A 336 29.12 3.34 -16.76
N ALA A 337 30.43 3.48 -17.00
CA ALA A 337 31.01 3.96 -18.25
C ALA A 337 30.46 3.27 -19.50
N ASN A 338 30.30 1.94 -19.40
CA ASN A 338 29.84 1.05 -20.45
C ASN A 338 28.36 0.67 -20.34
N THR A 339 27.74 0.72 -19.16
CA THR A 339 26.35 0.28 -18.94
C THR A 339 25.32 1.40 -19.07
N VAL A 340 25.64 2.59 -18.57
CA VAL A 340 24.70 3.72 -18.48
C VAL A 340 24.45 4.39 -19.84
N PHE A 341 23.25 4.95 -20.00
CA PHE A 341 22.82 5.80 -21.11
C PHE A 341 21.98 6.97 -20.54
N LEU A 342 22.43 8.20 -20.75
CA LEU A 342 21.81 9.40 -20.19
C LEU A 342 20.81 10.02 -21.19
N ILE A 343 19.61 10.42 -20.75
CA ILE A 343 18.67 11.22 -21.55
C ILE A 343 18.49 12.59 -20.90
N GLY A 344 19.06 13.63 -21.52
CA GLY A 344 18.98 15.01 -21.04
C GLY A 344 17.69 15.73 -21.43
N SER A 345 17.28 16.74 -20.65
CA SER A 345 16.20 17.67 -21.01
C SER A 345 16.72 18.84 -21.87
N ARG A 346 15.83 19.77 -22.25
CA ARG A 346 16.18 20.98 -23.03
C ARG A 346 17.28 21.84 -22.39
N GLU A 347 17.46 21.77 -21.06
CA GLU A 347 18.48 22.54 -20.34
C GLU A 347 19.93 22.06 -20.63
N SER A 348 20.05 20.96 -21.36
CA SER A 348 21.29 20.36 -21.84
C SER A 348 21.40 20.33 -23.39
N LEU A 349 20.65 21.19 -24.11
CA LEU A 349 20.63 21.22 -25.60
C LEU A 349 22.02 21.31 -26.25
N ASN A 350 22.92 22.14 -25.73
CA ASN A 350 24.28 22.30 -26.26
C ASN A 350 25.20 21.08 -26.02
N VAL A 351 24.75 20.08 -25.25
CA VAL A 351 25.41 18.75 -25.19
C VAL A 351 25.21 17.97 -26.50
N LEU A 352 24.19 18.27 -27.31
CA LEU A 352 23.82 17.51 -28.52
C LEU A 352 24.99 17.22 -29.48
N PRO A 353 25.91 18.16 -29.81
CA PRO A 353 27.06 17.88 -30.68
C PRO A 353 28.06 16.87 -30.09
N SER A 354 28.06 16.65 -28.77
CA SER A 354 28.90 15.65 -28.09
C SER A 354 28.26 14.26 -28.01
N LEU A 355 26.98 14.12 -28.38
CA LEU A 355 26.24 12.85 -28.43
C LEU A 355 26.52 12.10 -29.74
N ILE A 356 27.81 11.95 -30.06
CA ILE A 356 28.31 11.41 -31.33
C ILE A 356 28.15 9.89 -31.37
N GLY A 357 27.50 9.41 -32.42
CA GLY A 357 27.47 7.99 -32.79
C GLY A 357 26.42 7.70 -33.86
N ASP A 358 26.59 6.59 -34.57
CA ASP A 358 25.68 6.15 -35.63
C ASP A 358 25.60 4.62 -35.66
N VAL A 359 24.56 4.05 -36.29
CA VAL A 359 24.38 2.61 -36.50
C VAL A 359 25.60 2.00 -37.17
N ASN A 360 26.19 2.68 -38.15
CA ASN A 360 27.34 2.22 -38.93
C ASN A 360 28.69 2.53 -38.27
N SER A 361 28.72 3.37 -37.22
CA SER A 361 29.93 3.71 -36.47
C SER A 361 30.23 2.68 -35.38
N PRO A 362 31.51 2.35 -35.10
CA PRO A 362 31.87 1.61 -33.88
C PRO A 362 31.62 2.43 -32.60
N ILE A 363 31.57 3.76 -32.70
CA ILE A 363 31.21 4.65 -31.60
C ILE A 363 29.69 4.80 -31.56
N LYS A 364 29.09 4.38 -30.44
CA LYS A 364 27.66 4.61 -30.12
C LYS A 364 27.53 5.84 -29.22
N PRO A 365 26.42 6.60 -29.30
CA PRO A 365 26.22 7.75 -28.45
C PRO A 365 26.11 7.29 -26.99
N TRP A 366 26.64 8.09 -26.07
CA TRP A 366 26.58 7.82 -24.63
C TRP A 366 25.27 8.28 -23.97
N GLY A 367 24.45 9.00 -24.74
CA GLY A 367 23.16 9.52 -24.32
C GLY A 367 22.36 10.07 -25.50
N ALA A 368 21.17 10.57 -25.21
CA ALA A 368 20.29 11.29 -26.11
C ALA A 368 19.74 12.54 -25.40
N LEU A 369 19.03 13.40 -26.12
CA LEU A 369 18.18 14.44 -25.50
C LEU A 369 16.72 14.17 -25.82
N PHE A 370 15.82 14.51 -24.90
CA PHE A 370 14.38 14.49 -25.11
C PHE A 370 13.81 15.90 -24.94
N VAL A 371 13.47 16.52 -26.08
CA VAL A 371 13.25 17.97 -26.20
C VAL A 371 12.02 18.27 -27.05
N SER A 372 11.36 19.40 -26.80
CA SER A 372 10.23 19.85 -27.62
C SER A 372 10.70 20.44 -28.95
N GLY A 373 9.80 20.47 -29.95
CA GLY A 373 10.07 21.03 -31.29
C GLY A 373 10.70 22.43 -31.27
N TYR A 374 11.67 22.66 -32.16
CA TYR A 374 12.28 23.96 -32.49
C TYR A 374 12.90 23.89 -33.90
N THR A 375 13.23 25.06 -34.47
CA THR A 375 13.93 25.16 -35.77
C THR A 375 15.43 25.18 -35.52
N THR A 376 16.19 24.30 -36.18
CA THR A 376 17.62 24.10 -35.87
C THR A 376 18.53 25.25 -36.34
N PRO A 377 19.76 25.41 -35.80
CA PRO A 377 20.69 26.47 -36.20
C PRO A 377 20.93 26.54 -37.71
N ASP A 378 21.15 25.38 -38.34
CA ASP A 378 21.38 25.25 -39.78
C ASP A 378 20.16 25.75 -40.60
N GLU A 379 18.94 25.63 -40.07
CA GLU A 379 17.71 26.12 -40.69
C GLU A 379 17.50 27.62 -40.52
N LEU A 380 17.86 28.18 -39.36
CA LEU A 380 17.74 29.62 -39.11
C LEU A 380 18.78 30.39 -39.94
N VAL A 381 19.98 29.84 -40.10
CA VAL A 381 20.99 30.33 -41.06
C VAL A 381 20.47 30.21 -42.50
N ALA A 382 19.90 29.07 -42.90
CA ALA A 382 19.38 28.86 -44.25
C ALA A 382 18.16 29.73 -44.61
N GLN A 383 17.37 30.16 -43.61
CA GLN A 383 16.27 31.12 -43.76
C GLN A 383 16.73 32.59 -43.77
N GLY A 384 18.02 32.85 -43.57
CA GLY A 384 18.62 34.18 -43.68
C GLY A 384 18.59 35.03 -42.42
N PHE A 385 18.29 34.46 -41.24
CA PHE A 385 18.31 35.22 -39.98
C PHE A 385 19.73 35.58 -39.52
N PHE A 386 20.75 34.83 -39.96
CA PHE A 386 22.15 35.03 -39.57
C PHE A 386 23.01 35.19 -40.84
N PRO A 387 23.31 36.44 -41.27
CA PRO A 387 24.06 36.69 -42.48
C PRO A 387 25.56 36.38 -42.32
N LEU A 388 26.20 35.93 -43.40
CA LEU A 388 27.60 35.50 -43.44
C LEU A 388 28.63 36.58 -43.04
N SER A 389 28.21 37.83 -42.90
CA SER A 389 29.04 38.99 -42.56
C SER A 389 29.45 39.09 -41.09
N LEU A 390 28.71 38.45 -40.17
CA LEU A 390 28.90 38.62 -38.72
C LEU A 390 29.27 37.34 -37.95
N GLY A 391 29.23 36.17 -38.61
CA GLY A 391 29.50 34.87 -37.98
C GLY A 391 28.29 33.93 -38.08
N ARG A 392 28.43 32.71 -37.57
CA ARG A 392 27.31 31.77 -37.38
C ARG A 392 27.12 31.56 -35.89
N ASP A 393 26.86 32.66 -35.20
CA ASP A 393 26.93 32.75 -33.75
C ASP A 393 25.60 32.27 -33.13
N ILE A 394 25.25 31.03 -33.44
CA ILE A 394 24.04 30.35 -33.00
C ILE A 394 24.27 28.83 -32.78
N ASP A 395 23.85 28.36 -31.61
CA ASP A 395 23.86 26.96 -31.19
C ASP A 395 22.44 26.43 -30.96
N GLU A 396 22.32 25.14 -30.61
CA GLU A 396 21.04 24.45 -30.45
C GLU A 396 20.18 25.05 -29.32
N PHE A 397 20.78 25.55 -28.24
CA PHE A 397 20.06 26.26 -27.17
C PHE A 397 19.57 27.65 -27.61
N GLY A 398 20.42 28.42 -28.29
CA GLY A 398 20.05 29.71 -28.86
C GLY A 398 18.95 29.60 -29.93
N ALA A 399 19.05 28.60 -30.80
CA ALA A 399 18.04 28.27 -31.81
C ALA A 399 16.71 27.83 -31.20
N PHE A 400 16.74 27.05 -30.11
CA PHE A 400 15.55 26.73 -29.33
C PHE A 400 14.89 28.01 -28.81
N VAL A 401 15.60 28.82 -28.01
CA VAL A 401 15.03 30.03 -27.39
C VAL A 401 14.50 31.01 -28.44
N LEU A 402 15.26 31.24 -29.53
CA LEU A 402 14.83 32.09 -30.63
C LEU A 402 13.55 31.54 -31.31
N SER A 403 13.44 30.23 -31.55
CA SER A 403 12.22 29.64 -32.14
C SER A 403 10.96 29.95 -31.31
N TYR A 404 11.03 29.83 -29.99
CA TYR A 404 9.90 30.15 -29.09
C TYR A 404 9.64 31.66 -28.97
N LEU A 405 10.66 32.50 -29.15
CA LEU A 405 10.53 33.97 -29.19
C LEU A 405 9.84 34.42 -30.48
N LEU A 406 10.25 33.89 -31.63
CA LEU A 406 9.59 34.13 -32.93
C LEU A 406 8.13 33.65 -32.91
N ASP A 407 7.83 32.51 -32.29
CA ASP A 407 6.44 32.04 -32.13
C ASP A 407 5.61 32.95 -31.21
N GLY A 408 6.23 33.55 -30.19
CA GLY A 408 5.58 34.59 -29.38
C GLY A 408 5.24 35.86 -30.18
N LEU A 409 6.05 36.22 -31.18
CA LEU A 409 5.75 37.29 -32.13
C LEU A 409 4.66 36.87 -33.14
N LEU A 410 4.70 35.63 -33.66
CA LEU A 410 3.65 35.09 -34.54
C LEU A 410 2.28 35.04 -33.86
N MET A 411 2.22 34.75 -32.55
CA MET A 411 0.97 34.87 -31.77
C MET A 411 0.39 36.29 -31.85
N ILE A 412 1.23 37.32 -31.78
CA ILE A 412 0.77 38.72 -31.85
C ILE A 412 0.28 39.08 -33.26
N ASP A 413 0.94 38.60 -34.33
CA ASP A 413 0.46 38.79 -35.71
C ASP A 413 -0.85 38.05 -35.97
N ALA A 414 -0.97 36.80 -35.48
CA ALA A 414 -2.20 35.99 -35.54
C ALA A 414 -3.36 36.62 -34.74
N ALA A 415 -3.05 37.31 -33.64
CA ALA A 415 -3.99 38.13 -32.88
C ALA A 415 -4.20 39.55 -33.47
N GLN A 416 -3.80 39.78 -34.72
CA GLN A 416 -3.98 41.05 -35.45
C GLN A 416 -3.35 42.27 -34.75
N GLY A 417 -2.25 42.05 -34.02
CA GLY A 417 -1.56 43.07 -33.22
C GLY A 417 -2.25 43.44 -31.90
N ALA A 418 -3.29 42.72 -31.48
CA ALA A 418 -4.10 43.06 -30.30
C ALA A 418 -3.42 42.70 -28.96
N VAL A 419 -2.28 43.33 -28.65
CA VAL A 419 -1.45 43.07 -27.45
C VAL A 419 -2.18 43.23 -26.11
N ASP A 420 -3.26 44.02 -26.06
CA ASP A 420 -4.11 44.20 -24.87
C ASP A 420 -5.27 43.20 -24.76
N ASN A 421 -5.58 42.46 -25.81
CA ASN A 421 -6.69 41.51 -25.82
C ASN A 421 -6.18 40.09 -25.56
N MET A 422 -6.04 39.76 -24.28
CA MET A 422 -5.62 38.43 -23.83
C MET A 422 -6.52 37.31 -24.39
N THR A 423 -7.80 37.56 -24.64
CA THR A 423 -8.73 36.57 -25.22
C THR A 423 -8.35 36.20 -26.65
N THR A 424 -7.98 37.18 -27.51
CA THR A 424 -7.53 36.89 -28.88
C THR A 424 -6.12 36.30 -28.92
N LEU A 425 -5.21 36.77 -28.06
CA LEU A 425 -3.86 36.19 -27.93
C LEU A 425 -3.92 34.70 -27.52
N ARG A 426 -4.77 34.37 -26.56
CA ARG A 426 -4.95 33.00 -26.04
C ARG A 426 -5.84 32.11 -26.92
N ALA A 427 -6.62 32.71 -27.83
CA ALA A 427 -7.34 31.98 -28.87
C ALA A 427 -6.50 31.77 -30.16
N ALA A 428 -5.28 32.32 -30.23
CA ALA A 428 -4.44 32.21 -31.41
C ALA A 428 -4.06 30.74 -31.69
N ARG A 429 -4.12 30.37 -32.98
CA ARG A 429 -3.63 29.11 -33.51
C ARG A 429 -2.95 29.37 -34.85
N PHE A 430 -1.70 28.93 -34.97
CA PHE A 430 -0.86 29.11 -36.16
C PHE A 430 0.19 28.00 -36.21
N ASP A 431 0.82 27.83 -37.36
CA ASP A 431 2.02 26.99 -37.51
C ASP A 431 3.25 27.90 -37.46
N GLY A 432 4.22 27.56 -36.60
CA GLY A 432 5.40 28.37 -36.31
C GLY A 432 6.71 27.56 -36.28
N TYR A 433 7.77 28.20 -35.79
CA TYR A 433 9.14 27.67 -35.74
C TYR A 433 9.30 26.48 -34.78
N THR A 434 8.32 26.23 -33.92
CA THR A 434 8.25 25.06 -33.03
C THR A 434 7.13 24.08 -33.43
N GLY A 435 6.63 24.19 -34.67
CA GLY A 435 5.45 23.46 -35.17
C GLY A 435 4.15 24.20 -34.86
N THR A 436 3.02 23.48 -34.84
CA THR A 436 1.71 24.08 -34.51
C THR A 436 1.70 24.63 -33.08
N VAL A 437 1.23 25.86 -32.92
CA VAL A 437 1.05 26.55 -31.64
C VAL A 437 -0.45 26.76 -31.41
N SER A 438 -0.90 26.44 -30.19
CA SER A 438 -2.24 26.75 -29.70
C SER A 438 -2.25 26.71 -28.16
N PHE A 439 -3.28 27.26 -27.51
CA PHE A 439 -3.34 27.34 -26.04
C PHE A 439 -4.59 26.67 -25.47
N ASP A 440 -4.48 26.20 -24.23
CA ASP A 440 -5.60 25.66 -23.46
C ASP A 440 -6.59 26.78 -23.07
N PRO A 441 -7.92 26.61 -23.25
CA PRO A 441 -8.89 27.67 -22.99
C PRO A 441 -9.20 27.91 -21.49
N ILE A 442 -8.62 27.12 -20.57
CA ILE A 442 -8.78 27.27 -19.12
C ILE A 442 -7.48 27.79 -18.50
N TYR A 443 -6.36 27.14 -18.82
CA TYR A 443 -5.05 27.42 -18.23
C TYR A 443 -4.18 28.36 -19.08
N TYR A 444 -4.57 28.64 -20.33
CA TYR A 444 -3.88 29.53 -21.27
C TYR A 444 -2.38 29.21 -21.49
N GLN A 445 -2.04 27.95 -21.30
CA GLN A 445 -0.72 27.35 -21.52
C GLN A 445 -0.73 26.59 -22.84
N ARG A 446 0.43 26.43 -23.47
CA ARG A 446 0.52 25.75 -24.76
C ARG A 446 -0.06 24.32 -24.72
N VAL A 447 -0.86 24.02 -25.74
CA VAL A 447 -1.28 22.68 -26.16
C VAL A 447 -0.83 22.45 -27.61
N GLU A 448 -0.95 21.22 -28.08
CA GLU A 448 -0.25 20.69 -29.24
C GLU A 448 1.28 20.78 -29.04
N SER A 449 1.85 19.67 -28.59
CA SER A 449 3.27 19.56 -28.24
C SER A 449 3.86 18.28 -28.81
N VAL A 450 4.93 18.43 -29.59
CA VAL A 450 5.77 17.34 -30.08
C VAL A 450 7.08 17.38 -29.29
N PHE A 451 7.44 16.24 -28.70
CA PHE A 451 8.74 15.98 -28.10
C PHE A 451 9.47 14.91 -28.92
N SER A 452 10.78 15.06 -29.07
CA SER A 452 11.61 14.24 -29.94
C SER A 452 12.83 13.72 -29.18
N LEU A 453 13.15 12.44 -29.36
CA LEU A 453 14.39 11.82 -28.89
C LEU A 453 15.47 11.98 -29.96
N VAL A 454 16.52 12.74 -29.65
CA VAL A 454 17.55 13.18 -30.60
C VAL A 454 18.97 12.85 -30.15
N THR A 455 19.88 12.72 -31.12
CA THR A 455 21.34 12.54 -30.95
C THR A 455 22.09 13.36 -32.00
N ALA A 456 23.43 13.41 -31.97
CA ALA A 456 24.19 14.21 -32.94
C ALA A 456 23.95 13.79 -34.41
N SER A 457 23.66 12.51 -34.66
CA SER A 457 23.33 11.95 -35.98
C SER A 457 21.85 12.06 -36.33
N HIS A 458 20.96 11.96 -35.34
CA HIS A 458 19.51 11.97 -35.50
C HIS A 458 18.93 13.21 -34.80
N ARG A 459 19.05 14.37 -35.45
CA ARG A 459 18.53 15.67 -34.95
C ARG A 459 17.01 15.79 -35.16
N ILE A 460 16.40 16.90 -34.73
CA ILE A 460 14.94 17.03 -34.63
C ILE A 460 14.15 16.90 -35.95
N ARG A 461 14.82 17.01 -37.11
CA ARG A 461 14.28 16.75 -38.45
C ARG A 461 14.16 15.26 -38.80
N ASP A 462 15.01 14.41 -38.23
CA ASP A 462 15.01 12.95 -38.36
C ASP A 462 15.27 12.30 -36.98
N PRO A 463 14.31 12.44 -36.04
CA PRO A 463 14.48 11.99 -34.66
C PRO A 463 14.26 10.48 -34.54
N LEU A 464 14.87 9.85 -33.53
CA LEU A 464 14.71 8.41 -33.28
C LEU A 464 13.26 8.05 -32.93
N VAL A 465 12.65 8.86 -32.07
CA VAL A 465 11.27 8.70 -31.61
C VAL A 465 10.62 10.07 -31.45
N THR A 466 9.38 10.22 -31.92
CA THR A 466 8.51 11.36 -31.57
C THR A 466 7.38 10.94 -30.64
N TRP A 467 7.05 11.82 -29.70
CA TRP A 467 5.89 11.74 -28.82
C TRP A 467 5.05 13.00 -29.06
N THR A 468 3.75 12.84 -29.31
CA THR A 468 2.85 13.94 -29.67
C THR A 468 1.60 13.91 -28.82
N LEU A 469 1.35 14.97 -28.07
CA LEU A 469 0.12 15.21 -27.32
C LEU A 469 -0.66 16.36 -27.97
N LYS A 470 -1.93 16.12 -28.33
CA LYS A 470 -2.76 17.17 -28.96
C LYS A 470 -3.29 18.15 -27.91
N ASN A 471 -3.92 17.65 -26.88
CA ASN A 471 -4.36 18.44 -25.73
C ASN A 471 -4.30 17.58 -24.45
N TYR A 472 -4.48 18.21 -23.28
CA TYR A 472 -4.27 17.53 -21.99
C TYR A 472 -5.24 16.36 -21.72
N SER A 473 -6.36 16.25 -22.46
CA SER A 473 -7.30 15.12 -22.40
C SER A 473 -7.10 14.06 -23.49
N SER A 474 -6.25 14.31 -24.49
CA SER A 474 -5.96 13.34 -25.56
C SER A 474 -5.00 12.24 -25.12
N THR A 475 -5.14 11.04 -25.70
CA THR A 475 -4.09 10.03 -25.67
C THR A 475 -2.91 10.49 -26.51
N ALA A 476 -1.69 10.44 -25.97
CA ALA A 476 -0.48 10.76 -26.73
C ALA A 476 -0.22 9.71 -27.82
N LYS A 477 0.28 10.16 -28.97
CA LYS A 477 0.74 9.29 -30.06
C LYS A 477 2.25 9.19 -30.01
N GLN A 478 2.78 7.99 -30.22
CA GLN A 478 4.22 7.73 -30.30
C GLN A 478 4.57 7.15 -31.67
N VAL A 479 5.70 7.59 -32.23
CA VAL A 479 6.22 7.08 -33.51
C VAL A 479 7.74 6.92 -33.39
N ASN A 480 8.21 5.67 -33.43
CA ASN A 480 9.62 5.34 -33.56
C ASN A 480 9.95 5.24 -35.06
N VAL A 481 10.81 6.11 -35.57
CA VAL A 481 11.02 6.28 -37.03
C VAL A 481 11.68 5.04 -37.63
N ASN A 482 12.65 4.46 -36.92
CA ASN A 482 13.22 3.16 -37.24
C ASN A 482 13.62 2.44 -35.95
N ALA A 483 12.77 1.51 -35.50
CA ALA A 483 12.98 0.77 -34.26
C ALA A 483 14.32 0.00 -34.22
N THR A 484 14.84 -0.45 -35.36
CA THR A 484 16.14 -1.12 -35.45
C THR A 484 17.26 -0.14 -35.14
N THR A 485 17.28 1.02 -35.82
CA THR A 485 18.22 2.13 -35.57
C THR A 485 18.16 2.59 -34.11
N THR A 486 16.96 2.84 -33.59
CA THR A 486 16.75 3.24 -32.19
C THR A 486 17.34 2.21 -31.22
N SER A 487 17.11 0.91 -31.45
CA SER A 487 17.67 -0.17 -30.60
C SER A 487 19.19 -0.39 -30.75
N ALA A 488 19.79 0.09 -31.84
CA ALA A 488 21.23 0.00 -32.10
C ALA A 488 22.02 1.23 -31.58
N LEU A 489 21.31 2.31 -31.21
CA LEU A 489 21.87 3.56 -30.69
C LEU A 489 21.57 3.76 -29.20
N VAL A 490 20.34 3.46 -28.78
CA VAL A 490 19.89 3.58 -27.39
C VAL A 490 20.00 2.23 -26.70
N LYS A 491 20.79 2.15 -25.63
CA LYS A 491 20.91 0.93 -24.83
C LYS A 491 19.55 0.60 -24.17
N ALA A 492 19.14 -0.66 -24.20
CA ALA A 492 17.97 -1.10 -23.44
C ALA A 492 18.25 -1.07 -21.92
N SER A 493 17.24 -0.73 -21.13
CA SER A 493 17.31 -0.73 -19.66
C SER A 493 16.37 -1.81 -19.10
N PRO A 494 16.77 -3.10 -19.12
CA PRO A 494 15.95 -4.17 -18.56
C PRO A 494 15.66 -3.93 -17.08
N LEU A 495 14.57 -4.51 -16.58
CA LEU A 495 14.37 -4.59 -15.14
C LEU A 495 15.44 -5.54 -14.60
N ARG A 496 16.30 -5.07 -13.69
CA ARG A 496 17.35 -5.86 -13.01
C ARG A 496 17.21 -5.76 -11.48
N THR A 497 16.00 -5.47 -11.03
CA THR A 497 15.67 -5.17 -9.64
C THR A 497 14.26 -5.64 -9.34
N ALA A 498 14.07 -6.38 -8.24
CA ALA A 498 12.76 -6.72 -7.71
C ALA A 498 12.34 -5.65 -6.70
N LYS A 499 11.34 -4.83 -7.03
CA LYS A 499 10.80 -3.81 -6.12
C LYS A 499 9.84 -4.46 -5.13
N ILE A 500 10.24 -4.51 -3.86
CA ILE A 500 9.49 -5.16 -2.78
C ILE A 500 8.73 -4.08 -2.01
N CYS A 501 7.44 -3.96 -2.27
CA CYS A 501 6.58 -3.03 -1.56
C CYS A 501 6.19 -3.66 -0.22
N MET A 502 6.82 -3.19 0.86
CA MET A 502 6.70 -3.72 2.22
C MET A 502 5.65 -2.93 2.99
N THR A 503 4.50 -3.53 3.26
CA THR A 503 3.39 -2.90 3.98
C THR A 503 3.29 -3.39 5.41
N GLY A 504 2.95 -2.50 6.33
CA GLY A 504 2.70 -2.85 7.73
C GLY A 504 2.08 -1.72 8.53
N ALA A 505 1.43 -2.07 9.65
CA ALA A 505 0.94 -1.08 10.61
C ALA A 505 2.11 -0.40 11.35
N SER A 506 1.93 0.83 11.83
CA SER A 506 2.96 1.62 12.54
C SER A 506 3.25 1.14 13.98
N SER A 507 3.30 -0.18 14.19
CA SER A 507 3.58 -0.83 15.47
C SER A 507 5.02 -1.33 15.54
N CYS A 508 5.60 -1.39 16.74
CA CYS A 508 6.94 -1.97 16.94
C CYS A 508 7.02 -3.43 16.46
N ALA A 509 5.92 -4.18 16.56
CA ALA A 509 5.84 -5.55 16.10
C ALA A 509 6.06 -5.66 14.58
N SER A 510 5.30 -4.88 13.82
CA SER A 510 5.41 -4.78 12.36
C SER A 510 6.75 -4.22 11.93
N VAL A 511 7.25 -3.15 12.56
CA VAL A 511 8.54 -2.51 12.24
C VAL A 511 9.71 -3.47 12.48
N GLN A 512 9.72 -4.25 13.55
CA GLN A 512 10.76 -5.27 13.78
C GLN A 512 10.75 -6.36 12.70
N MET A 513 9.56 -6.83 12.29
CA MET A 513 9.42 -7.81 11.21
C MET A 513 9.88 -7.24 9.85
N MET A 514 9.49 -6.00 9.53
CA MET A 514 9.90 -5.31 8.31
C MET A 514 11.42 -5.06 8.28
N MET A 515 12.01 -4.54 9.35
CA MET A 515 13.47 -4.32 9.44
C MET A 515 14.25 -5.63 9.29
N ALA A 516 13.81 -6.72 9.93
CA ALA A 516 14.47 -8.02 9.84
C ALA A 516 14.36 -8.65 8.44
N MET A 517 13.23 -8.49 7.75
CA MET A 517 13.05 -8.93 6.37
C MET A 517 13.87 -8.07 5.39
N MET A 518 13.84 -6.74 5.56
CA MET A 518 14.58 -5.79 4.75
C MET A 518 16.09 -6.04 4.85
N TYR A 519 16.61 -6.31 6.05
CA TYR A 519 18.01 -6.66 6.26
C TYR A 519 18.47 -7.87 5.43
N VAL A 520 17.65 -8.91 5.31
CA VAL A 520 17.97 -10.10 4.50
C VAL A 520 18.07 -9.76 3.01
N LEU A 521 17.24 -8.83 2.53
CA LEU A 521 17.26 -8.35 1.15
C LEU A 521 18.51 -7.48 0.90
N GLU A 522 18.83 -6.56 1.82
CA GLU A 522 20.03 -5.70 1.70
C GLU A 522 21.35 -6.49 1.86
N ALA A 523 21.42 -7.44 2.80
CA ALA A 523 22.57 -8.31 2.95
C ALA A 523 22.80 -9.17 1.68
N TYR A 524 21.74 -9.49 0.93
CA TYR A 524 21.86 -10.09 -0.40
C TYR A 524 22.30 -9.07 -1.46
N ASN A 525 21.79 -7.84 -1.43
CA ASN A 525 22.24 -6.76 -2.33
C ASN A 525 23.75 -6.53 -2.24
N THR A 526 24.31 -6.46 -1.04
CA THR A 526 25.76 -6.35 -0.80
C THR A 526 26.52 -7.58 -1.28
N GLN A 527 25.98 -8.80 -1.10
CA GLN A 527 26.61 -10.04 -1.61
C GLN A 527 26.70 -10.09 -3.15
N VAL A 528 25.81 -9.40 -3.87
CA VAL A 528 25.81 -9.33 -5.33
C VAL A 528 26.24 -7.96 -5.87
N GLU A 529 26.80 -7.07 -5.04
CA GLU A 529 27.05 -5.68 -5.42
C GLU A 529 27.97 -5.59 -6.63
N ASP A 530 29.13 -6.26 -6.58
CA ASP A 530 30.16 -6.27 -7.63
C ASP A 530 29.82 -7.08 -8.90
N ASP A 531 28.82 -7.97 -8.85
CA ASP A 531 28.49 -8.83 -10.00
C ASP A 531 27.57 -8.10 -10.98
N ASP A 532 28.06 -7.78 -12.18
CA ASP A 532 27.31 -7.06 -13.21
C ASP A 532 26.55 -7.95 -14.21
N GLY A 533 26.44 -9.26 -13.98
CA GLY A 533 25.72 -10.22 -14.84
C GLY A 533 24.25 -9.85 -15.09
N ASP A 534 23.76 -10.02 -16.33
CA ASP A 534 22.37 -9.67 -16.69
C ASP A 534 21.33 -10.57 -15.99
N ASP A 535 21.74 -11.73 -15.50
CA ASP A 535 20.97 -12.66 -14.67
C ASP A 535 20.98 -12.31 -13.16
N VAL A 536 21.73 -11.28 -12.75
CA VAL A 536 21.84 -10.83 -11.35
C VAL A 536 20.91 -9.66 -11.08
N PHE A 537 19.92 -9.91 -10.22
CA PHE A 537 19.00 -8.91 -9.68
C PHE A 537 19.35 -8.52 -8.25
N ASN A 538 19.06 -7.27 -7.89
CA ASN A 538 18.97 -6.81 -6.51
C ASN A 538 17.51 -6.54 -6.10
N PHE A 539 17.30 -6.22 -4.82
CA PHE A 539 16.00 -5.95 -4.23
C PHE A 539 15.90 -4.48 -3.85
N TYR A 540 14.83 -3.80 -4.27
CA TYR A 540 14.55 -2.42 -3.88
C TYR A 540 13.37 -2.41 -2.90
N PRO A 541 13.62 -2.39 -1.58
CA PRO A 541 12.55 -2.33 -0.59
C PRO A 541 11.95 -0.92 -0.54
N VAL A 542 10.61 -0.85 -0.52
CA VAL A 542 9.88 0.39 -0.27
C VAL A 542 8.88 0.14 0.84
N ALA A 543 9.08 0.77 1.99
CA ALA A 543 8.17 0.68 3.11
C ALA A 543 6.90 1.52 2.88
N VAL A 544 5.74 1.03 3.33
CA VAL A 544 4.46 1.74 3.28
C VAL A 544 3.68 1.49 4.57
N SER A 545 3.51 2.53 5.38
CA SER A 545 2.69 2.52 6.58
C SER A 545 1.21 2.38 6.21
N THR A 546 0.56 1.31 6.67
CA THR A 546 -0.86 1.06 6.39
C THR A 546 -1.80 1.85 7.29
N GLY A 547 -1.26 2.49 8.33
CA GLY A 547 -2.04 2.92 9.49
C GLY A 547 -2.70 1.73 10.21
N ALA A 548 -3.62 2.02 11.12
CA ALA A 548 -4.38 1.00 11.87
C ALA A 548 -5.57 0.41 11.10
N SER A 549 -5.99 1.02 9.98
CA SER A 549 -7.21 0.67 9.23
C SER A 549 -6.97 0.25 7.77
N GLY A 550 -5.73 0.29 7.29
CA GLY A 550 -5.39 0.03 5.89
C GLY A 550 -5.67 1.19 4.93
N VAL A 551 -6.53 2.15 5.28
CA VAL A 551 -6.93 3.26 4.40
C VAL A 551 -5.74 4.16 4.03
N THR A 552 -4.88 4.48 5.00
CA THR A 552 -3.61 5.20 4.77
C THR A 552 -2.72 4.42 3.81
N GLY A 553 -2.64 3.10 4.00
CA GLY A 553 -1.90 2.21 3.10
C GLY A 553 -2.43 2.22 1.68
N LEU A 554 -3.75 2.22 1.48
CA LEU A 554 -4.35 2.23 0.14
C LEU A 554 -3.97 3.52 -0.61
N ALA A 555 -4.12 4.68 0.03
CA ALA A 555 -3.76 5.96 -0.58
C ALA A 555 -2.28 6.01 -1.00
N SER A 556 -1.38 5.55 -0.13
CA SER A 556 0.05 5.48 -0.44
C SER A 556 0.37 4.43 -1.51
N LEU A 557 -0.11 3.19 -1.37
CA LEU A 557 0.27 2.10 -2.27
C LEU A 557 -0.28 2.29 -3.69
N ILE A 558 -1.50 2.80 -3.89
CA ILE A 558 -2.09 3.00 -5.22
C ILE A 558 -1.15 3.80 -6.15
N SER A 559 -0.42 4.77 -5.60
CA SER A 559 0.54 5.59 -6.36
C SER A 559 1.76 4.82 -6.90
N ILE A 560 2.17 3.74 -6.22
CA ILE A 560 3.37 2.94 -6.56
C ILE A 560 3.06 1.50 -6.99
N ALA A 561 1.82 1.02 -6.80
CA ALA A 561 1.41 -0.38 -6.97
C ALA A 561 1.85 -0.97 -8.32
N ARG A 562 1.65 -0.21 -9.42
CA ARG A 562 2.05 -0.59 -10.79
C ARG A 562 3.55 -0.89 -10.95
N THR A 563 4.39 -0.45 -10.00
CA THR A 563 5.86 -0.66 -10.00
C THR A 563 6.31 -1.75 -9.03
N CYS A 564 5.42 -2.28 -8.18
CA CYS A 564 5.75 -3.31 -7.21
C CYS A 564 5.90 -4.68 -7.89
N THR A 565 7.07 -5.30 -7.76
CA THR A 565 7.30 -6.70 -8.20
C THR A 565 6.61 -7.68 -7.25
N VAL A 566 6.61 -7.39 -5.94
CA VAL A 566 5.91 -8.15 -4.89
C VAL A 566 5.37 -7.20 -3.82
N LEU A 567 4.19 -7.50 -3.29
CA LEU A 567 3.70 -6.95 -2.03
C LEU A 567 4.11 -7.88 -0.88
N SER A 568 4.77 -7.37 0.15
CA SER A 568 5.06 -8.12 1.37
C SER A 568 4.34 -7.49 2.56
N GLY A 569 3.65 -8.30 3.38
CA GLY A 569 2.64 -7.80 4.33
C GLY A 569 1.24 -7.75 3.72
N PRO A 570 0.27 -6.97 4.28
CA PRO A 570 0.39 -5.97 5.35
C PRO A 570 0.51 -6.50 6.79
N GLY A 571 0.50 -7.82 7.02
CA GLY A 571 0.79 -8.40 8.33
C GLY A 571 -0.30 -8.21 9.39
N SER A 572 -1.57 -8.06 8.99
CA SER A 572 -2.72 -7.96 9.89
C SER A 572 -4.01 -8.34 9.16
N ASP A 573 -4.80 -9.28 9.72
CA ASP A 573 -5.98 -9.86 9.04
C ASP A 573 -7.05 -8.83 8.67
N SER A 574 -7.30 -7.86 9.56
CA SER A 574 -8.25 -6.76 9.32
C SER A 574 -7.78 -5.86 8.17
N ILE A 575 -6.48 -5.63 8.07
CA ILE A 575 -5.89 -4.83 7.00
C ILE A 575 -5.92 -5.63 5.69
N VAL A 576 -5.51 -6.91 5.66
CA VAL A 576 -5.62 -7.77 4.46
C VAL A 576 -7.05 -7.76 3.90
N MET A 577 -8.08 -7.84 4.76
CA MET A 577 -9.47 -7.86 4.31
C MET A 577 -9.85 -6.65 3.44
N ALA A 578 -9.47 -5.44 3.87
CA ALA A 578 -9.81 -4.20 3.18
C ALA A 578 -8.79 -3.83 2.08
N PHE A 579 -7.54 -4.23 2.26
CA PHE A 579 -6.40 -3.81 1.45
C PHE A 579 -6.20 -4.68 0.21
N THR A 580 -6.04 -5.99 0.42
CA THR A 580 -5.62 -6.92 -0.64
C THR A 580 -6.61 -7.01 -1.82
N PRO A 581 -7.95 -6.94 -1.67
CA PRO A 581 -8.85 -6.93 -2.82
C PRO A 581 -8.58 -5.78 -3.80
N VAL A 582 -8.18 -4.61 -3.30
CA VAL A 582 -7.79 -3.46 -4.15
C VAL A 582 -6.43 -3.69 -4.81
N VAL A 583 -5.48 -4.33 -4.11
CA VAL A 583 -4.15 -4.64 -4.67
C VAL A 583 -4.22 -5.73 -5.75
N ASN A 584 -5.16 -6.68 -5.64
CA ASN A 584 -5.32 -7.76 -6.61
C ASN A 584 -5.66 -7.28 -8.03
N GLU A 585 -6.27 -6.11 -8.19
CA GLU A 585 -6.51 -5.48 -9.51
C GLU A 585 -5.20 -5.15 -10.25
N PHE A 586 -4.13 -4.84 -9.51
CA PHE A 586 -2.79 -4.63 -10.07
C PHE A 586 -2.04 -5.95 -10.33
N LYS A 587 -2.60 -7.10 -9.94
CA LYS A 587 -2.07 -8.47 -10.19
C LYS A 587 -0.67 -8.73 -9.60
N ILE A 588 -0.33 -8.02 -8.53
CA ILE A 588 0.94 -8.13 -7.82
C ILE A 588 0.89 -9.38 -6.91
N PRO A 589 1.86 -10.31 -6.95
CA PRO A 589 1.98 -11.38 -5.97
C PRO A 589 2.08 -10.80 -4.55
N GLN A 590 1.39 -11.40 -3.59
CA GLN A 590 1.49 -11.02 -2.19
C GLN A 590 2.13 -12.16 -1.38
N LEU A 591 3.09 -11.81 -0.52
CA LEU A 591 3.70 -12.70 0.48
C LEU A 591 3.54 -12.09 1.87
N ASP A 592 2.49 -12.46 2.59
CA ASP A 592 2.29 -11.97 3.95
C ASP A 592 3.20 -12.67 4.97
N TYR A 593 3.80 -11.89 5.86
CA TYR A 593 4.78 -12.35 6.86
C TYR A 593 4.23 -12.51 8.28
N ALA A 594 2.97 -12.18 8.57
CA ALA A 594 2.38 -12.28 9.91
C ALA A 594 0.94 -12.83 9.97
N VAL A 595 0.27 -13.04 8.83
CA VAL A 595 -1.14 -13.47 8.77
C VAL A 595 -1.33 -14.99 8.84
N SER A 596 -1.92 -15.46 9.94
CA SER A 596 -2.18 -16.87 10.23
C SER A 596 -3.58 -17.36 9.86
N ASN A 597 -4.52 -16.47 9.53
CA ASN A 597 -5.90 -16.86 9.23
C ASN A 597 -6.05 -17.59 7.88
N ASP A 598 -6.82 -18.68 7.88
CA ASP A 598 -7.05 -19.53 6.70
C ASP A 598 -8.04 -18.95 5.68
N TYR A 599 -8.83 -17.96 6.07
CA TYR A 599 -9.86 -17.34 5.23
C TYR A 599 -9.31 -16.86 3.88
N PHE A 600 -8.12 -16.27 3.86
CA PHE A 600 -7.52 -15.71 2.65
C PHE A 600 -7.23 -16.78 1.59
N THR A 601 -6.56 -17.88 1.98
CA THR A 601 -6.28 -18.97 1.03
C THR A 601 -7.50 -19.85 0.71
N ASN A 602 -8.52 -19.84 1.58
CA ASN A 602 -9.77 -20.56 1.33
C ASN A 602 -10.73 -19.79 0.40
N ASN A 603 -10.47 -18.50 0.12
CA ASN A 603 -11.26 -17.68 -0.81
C ASN A 603 -10.39 -17.17 -1.99
N PRO A 604 -9.86 -18.07 -2.84
CA PRO A 604 -8.91 -17.72 -3.90
C PRO A 604 -9.52 -16.85 -5.02
N TYR A 605 -10.85 -16.71 -5.10
CA TYR A 605 -11.50 -15.75 -6.00
C TYR A 605 -11.32 -14.29 -5.52
N THR A 606 -11.29 -14.06 -4.22
CA THR A 606 -11.11 -12.73 -3.60
C THR A 606 -9.64 -12.42 -3.33
N TYR A 607 -8.82 -13.45 -3.11
CA TYR A 607 -7.40 -13.34 -2.76
C TYR A 607 -6.46 -14.15 -3.72
N PRO A 608 -6.61 -14.07 -5.06
CA PRO A 608 -5.91 -14.96 -6.00
C PRO A 608 -4.39 -14.89 -5.94
N TYR A 609 -3.83 -13.72 -5.63
CA TYR A 609 -2.38 -13.47 -5.55
C TYR A 609 -1.78 -13.69 -4.15
N PHE A 610 -2.60 -14.00 -3.13
CA PHE A 610 -2.16 -14.13 -1.74
C PHE A 610 -1.35 -15.41 -1.49
N SER A 611 -0.21 -15.26 -0.82
CA SER A 611 0.63 -16.33 -0.27
C SER A 611 1.21 -15.84 1.06
N ARG A 612 1.78 -16.74 1.88
CA ARG A 612 2.33 -16.38 3.20
C ARG A 612 3.52 -17.23 3.63
N SER A 613 4.47 -16.59 4.32
CA SER A 613 5.59 -17.26 5.00
C SER A 613 5.25 -17.66 6.45
N THR A 614 4.17 -17.08 7.01
CA THR A 614 3.63 -17.44 8.33
C THR A 614 2.72 -18.68 8.22
N PRO A 615 2.81 -19.65 9.16
CA PRO A 615 1.94 -20.82 9.19
C PRO A 615 0.46 -20.49 9.46
N LYS A 616 -0.40 -21.45 9.13
CA LYS A 616 -1.83 -21.44 9.49
C LYS A 616 -2.04 -21.42 11.01
N ASP A 617 -3.11 -20.78 11.49
CA ASP A 617 -3.55 -20.84 12.89
C ASP A 617 -3.60 -22.29 13.42
N THR A 618 -4.02 -23.25 12.58
CA THR A 618 -4.11 -24.68 12.94
C THR A 618 -2.81 -25.29 13.45
N PHE A 619 -1.63 -24.74 13.09
CA PHE A 619 -0.35 -25.16 13.65
C PHE A 619 -0.17 -24.64 15.09
N GLN A 620 -0.56 -23.40 15.37
CA GLN A 620 -0.51 -22.81 16.72
C GLN A 620 -1.58 -23.45 17.62
N ASP A 621 -2.81 -23.65 17.13
CA ASP A 621 -3.87 -24.38 17.83
C ASP A 621 -3.42 -25.78 18.27
N GLY A 622 -2.74 -26.50 17.37
CA GLY A 622 -2.17 -27.82 17.65
C GLY A 622 -1.08 -27.80 18.72
N ALA A 623 -0.28 -26.73 18.76
CA ALA A 623 0.73 -26.53 19.81
C ALA A 623 0.09 -26.21 21.18
N VAL A 624 -0.91 -25.32 21.23
CA VAL A 624 -1.66 -25.02 22.47
C VAL A 624 -2.31 -26.29 23.02
N ALA A 625 -3.05 -27.02 22.18
CA ALA A 625 -3.77 -28.22 22.59
C ALA A 625 -2.83 -29.32 23.12
N GLN A 626 -1.67 -29.53 22.49
CA GLN A 626 -0.69 -30.52 22.98
C GLN A 626 -0.03 -30.10 24.30
N VAL A 627 0.17 -28.80 24.55
CA VAL A 627 0.65 -28.32 25.87
C VAL A 627 -0.38 -28.59 26.97
N CYS A 628 -1.67 -28.37 26.69
CA CYS A 628 -2.76 -28.74 27.61
C CYS A 628 -2.76 -30.25 27.90
N VAL A 629 -2.69 -31.11 26.87
CA VAL A 629 -2.61 -32.57 27.04
C VAL A 629 -1.39 -32.99 27.86
N HIS A 630 -0.22 -32.40 27.63
CA HIS A 630 1.01 -32.73 28.35
C HIS A 630 0.93 -32.44 29.85
N TYR A 631 0.29 -31.34 30.26
CA TYR A 631 0.10 -30.98 31.67
C TYR A 631 -1.20 -31.52 32.28
N GLY A 632 -1.94 -32.39 31.56
CA GLY A 632 -3.20 -32.96 32.04
C GLY A 632 -4.33 -31.95 32.20
N TRP A 633 -4.30 -30.85 31.44
CA TRP A 633 -5.33 -29.80 31.50
C TRP A 633 -6.49 -30.11 30.56
N GLU A 634 -7.60 -30.61 31.09
CA GLU A 634 -8.76 -31.01 30.30
C GLU A 634 -9.67 -29.83 29.93
N ARG A 635 -9.76 -28.78 30.77
CA ARG A 635 -10.74 -27.69 30.64
C ARG A 635 -10.11 -26.35 30.28
N VAL A 636 -10.57 -25.74 29.20
CA VAL A 636 -10.11 -24.41 28.73
C VAL A 636 -11.26 -23.43 28.49
N ILE A 637 -10.96 -22.14 28.59
CA ILE A 637 -11.87 -21.03 28.25
C ILE A 637 -11.29 -20.30 27.04
N LEU A 638 -12.11 -20.03 26.03
CA LEU A 638 -11.72 -19.21 24.88
C LEU A 638 -12.23 -17.76 25.04
N ILE A 639 -11.39 -16.78 24.72
CA ILE A 639 -11.80 -15.38 24.54
C ILE A 639 -11.40 -14.95 23.14
N SER A 640 -12.37 -14.49 22.35
CA SER A 640 -12.22 -14.07 20.95
C SER A 640 -12.77 -12.67 20.73
N LEU A 641 -12.48 -12.08 19.57
CA LEU A 641 -13.22 -10.92 19.08
C LEU A 641 -14.56 -11.39 18.46
N ASN A 642 -15.59 -10.55 18.52
CA ASN A 642 -16.92 -10.80 17.96
C ASN A 642 -17.03 -10.32 16.50
N ASP A 643 -16.06 -10.71 15.70
CA ASP A 643 -15.99 -10.48 14.25
C ASP A 643 -15.86 -11.81 13.51
N GLN A 644 -15.92 -11.77 12.17
CA GLN A 644 -15.86 -12.97 11.34
C GLN A 644 -14.56 -13.77 11.57
N TYR A 645 -13.44 -13.11 11.87
CA TYR A 645 -12.17 -13.79 12.14
C TYR A 645 -12.08 -14.38 13.54
N GLY A 646 -12.41 -13.64 14.59
CA GLY A 646 -12.41 -14.13 15.97
C GLY A 646 -13.35 -15.32 16.17
N ILE A 647 -14.54 -15.28 15.56
CA ILE A 647 -15.50 -16.39 15.56
C ILE A 647 -14.93 -17.62 14.82
N SER A 648 -14.32 -17.43 13.64
CA SER A 648 -13.69 -18.52 12.87
C SER A 648 -12.49 -19.15 13.58
N ARG A 649 -11.63 -18.33 14.20
CA ARG A 649 -10.45 -18.76 14.98
C ARG A 649 -10.89 -19.52 16.23
N ALA A 650 -11.90 -19.04 16.95
CA ALA A 650 -12.47 -19.73 18.11
C ALA A 650 -13.14 -21.08 17.73
N ALA A 651 -13.84 -21.15 16.59
CA ALA A 651 -14.42 -22.40 16.10
C ALA A 651 -13.33 -23.42 15.69
N THR A 652 -12.26 -22.95 15.05
CA THR A 652 -11.11 -23.78 14.66
C THR A 652 -10.37 -24.31 15.88
N MET A 653 -10.00 -23.43 16.82
CA MET A 653 -9.40 -23.80 18.10
C MET A 653 -10.27 -24.81 18.86
N LYS A 654 -11.59 -24.56 18.97
CA LYS A 654 -12.53 -25.49 19.63
C LYS A 654 -12.54 -26.87 18.96
N SER A 655 -12.50 -26.93 17.63
CA SER A 655 -12.39 -28.21 16.90
C SER A 655 -11.06 -28.91 17.18
N THR A 656 -9.95 -28.18 17.23
CA THR A 656 -8.61 -28.72 17.53
C THR A 656 -8.52 -29.26 18.96
N MET A 657 -9.05 -28.50 19.93
CA MET A 657 -9.19 -28.90 21.33
C MET A 657 -10.01 -30.19 21.47
N GLN A 658 -11.20 -30.24 20.87
CA GLN A 658 -12.07 -31.42 20.92
C GLN A 658 -11.42 -32.68 20.31
N LYS A 659 -10.62 -32.55 19.24
CA LYS A 659 -9.85 -33.66 18.65
C LYS A 659 -8.74 -34.20 19.56
N GLN A 660 -8.34 -33.44 20.59
CA GLN A 660 -7.39 -33.85 21.63
C GLN A 660 -8.10 -34.22 22.96
N ASN A 661 -9.41 -34.45 22.93
CA ASN A 661 -10.29 -34.69 24.09
C ASN A 661 -10.39 -33.52 25.10
N LEU A 662 -10.04 -32.30 24.69
CA LEU A 662 -10.08 -31.11 25.55
C LEU A 662 -11.46 -30.44 25.49
N TYR A 663 -11.99 -30.09 26.67
CA TYR A 663 -13.29 -29.49 26.86
C TYR A 663 -13.19 -27.96 26.93
N VAL A 664 -13.79 -27.28 25.95
CA VAL A 664 -13.98 -25.83 26.00
C VAL A 664 -15.18 -25.53 26.91
N GLU A 665 -14.92 -25.11 28.15
CA GLU A 665 -15.94 -24.85 29.18
C GLU A 665 -16.86 -23.69 28.79
N ASN A 666 -16.29 -22.62 28.21
CA ASN A 666 -17.04 -21.56 27.58
C ASN A 666 -16.21 -20.83 26.51
N SER A 667 -16.87 -20.07 25.64
CA SER A 667 -16.24 -19.19 24.65
C SER A 667 -16.91 -17.81 24.71
N TYR A 668 -16.13 -16.77 25.00
CA TYR A 668 -16.59 -15.39 25.03
C TYR A 668 -16.14 -14.67 23.75
N SER A 669 -17.03 -13.85 23.19
CA SER A 669 -16.74 -13.02 22.02
C SER A 669 -16.94 -11.54 22.38
N LEU A 670 -15.84 -10.80 22.37
CA LEU A 670 -15.76 -9.39 22.76
C LEU A 670 -16.25 -8.49 21.63
N SER A 671 -17.11 -7.50 21.92
CA SER A 671 -17.51 -6.49 20.92
C SER A 671 -16.35 -5.56 20.52
N ASN A 672 -15.33 -5.41 21.36
CA ASN A 672 -14.08 -4.72 21.10
C ASN A 672 -13.00 -5.16 22.11
N SER A 673 -11.73 -4.89 21.81
CA SER A 673 -10.57 -5.19 22.66
C SER A 673 -10.29 -4.13 23.75
N THR A 674 -11.31 -3.41 24.24
CA THR A 674 -11.11 -2.42 25.32
C THR A 674 -10.98 -3.07 26.69
N ALA A 675 -10.26 -2.39 27.60
CA ALA A 675 -10.14 -2.79 29.01
C ALA A 675 -11.50 -3.03 29.70
N VAL A 676 -12.54 -2.27 29.33
CA VAL A 676 -13.89 -2.42 29.91
C VAL A 676 -14.56 -3.73 29.47
N ALA A 677 -14.51 -4.06 28.18
CA ALA A 677 -15.07 -5.31 27.66
C ALA A 677 -14.30 -6.54 28.18
N LEU A 678 -12.97 -6.44 28.26
CA LEU A 678 -12.11 -7.47 28.85
C LEU A 678 -12.40 -7.67 30.35
N LYS A 679 -12.57 -6.59 31.11
CA LYS A 679 -12.96 -6.65 32.52
C LYS A 679 -14.30 -7.37 32.73
N ASP A 680 -15.34 -6.96 31.99
CA ASP A 680 -16.68 -7.58 32.05
C ASP A 680 -16.63 -9.09 31.76
N VAL A 681 -15.85 -9.52 30.75
CA VAL A 681 -15.63 -10.94 30.46
C VAL A 681 -14.86 -11.65 31.58
N MET A 682 -13.79 -11.05 32.12
CA MET A 682 -13.04 -11.66 33.23
C MET A 682 -13.87 -11.79 34.52
N GLU A 683 -14.74 -10.81 34.83
CA GLU A 683 -15.67 -10.88 35.95
C GLU A 683 -16.74 -11.97 35.72
N LYS A 684 -17.26 -12.09 34.49
CA LYS A 684 -18.18 -13.20 34.10
C LYS A 684 -17.54 -14.58 34.16
N ILE A 685 -16.24 -14.69 33.87
CA ILE A 685 -15.45 -15.92 34.02
C ILE A 685 -15.31 -16.25 35.52
N TYR A 686 -14.76 -15.33 36.30
CA TYR A 686 -14.49 -15.53 37.74
C TYR A 686 -15.75 -15.82 38.57
N ALA A 687 -16.90 -15.27 38.17
CA ALA A 687 -18.17 -15.49 38.86
C ALA A 687 -18.86 -16.83 38.55
N LYS A 688 -18.46 -17.56 37.50
CA LYS A 688 -19.24 -18.71 36.98
C LYS A 688 -18.46 -19.96 36.62
N LEU A 689 -17.23 -19.83 36.14
CA LEU A 689 -16.47 -20.95 35.55
C LEU A 689 -15.46 -21.53 36.54
N VAL A 690 -15.15 -22.82 36.37
CA VAL A 690 -14.18 -23.53 37.22
C VAL A 690 -12.79 -23.64 36.62
N SER A 691 -12.65 -23.54 35.29
CA SER A 691 -11.35 -23.60 34.60
C SER A 691 -10.42 -22.42 34.93
N ARG A 692 -9.13 -22.75 35.04
CA ARG A 692 -7.96 -21.90 35.23
C ARG A 692 -7.29 -21.49 33.91
N ILE A 693 -7.55 -22.21 32.82
CA ILE A 693 -6.82 -22.07 31.55
C ILE A 693 -7.61 -21.16 30.60
N VAL A 694 -7.03 -20.03 30.22
CA VAL A 694 -7.65 -19.04 29.31
C VAL A 694 -6.80 -18.90 28.05
N VAL A 695 -7.42 -19.03 26.88
CA VAL A 695 -6.77 -18.86 25.58
C VAL A 695 -7.29 -17.59 24.91
N LEU A 696 -6.38 -16.67 24.62
CA LEU A 696 -6.68 -15.37 24.01
C LEU A 696 -6.53 -15.46 22.48
N LEU A 697 -7.64 -15.23 21.77
CA LEU A 697 -7.77 -15.25 20.32
C LEU A 697 -8.26 -13.87 19.82
N VAL A 698 -7.60 -12.81 20.31
CA VAL A 698 -7.96 -11.41 20.09
C VAL A 698 -6.74 -10.68 19.52
N PRO A 699 -6.85 -9.98 18.38
CA PRO A 699 -5.76 -9.16 17.86
C PRO A 699 -5.65 -7.87 18.67
N PHE A 700 -4.58 -7.74 19.45
CA PHE A 700 -4.31 -6.55 20.27
C PHE A 700 -3.46 -5.52 19.53
N THR A 701 -3.80 -4.24 19.62
CA THR A 701 -2.81 -3.16 19.40
C THR A 701 -1.89 -3.03 20.61
N ALA A 702 -0.72 -2.40 20.46
CA ALA A 702 0.24 -2.24 21.57
C ALA A 702 -0.39 -1.59 22.81
N ALA A 703 -1.15 -0.51 22.66
CA ALA A 703 -1.86 0.14 23.77
C ALA A 703 -2.88 -0.79 24.45
N GLN A 704 -3.65 -1.57 23.68
CA GLN A 704 -4.61 -2.53 24.21
C GLN A 704 -3.93 -3.72 24.90
N ALA A 705 -2.72 -4.10 24.47
CA ALA A 705 -1.90 -5.09 25.15
C ALA A 705 -1.40 -4.57 26.51
N GLU A 706 -0.96 -3.31 26.60
CA GLU A 706 -0.62 -2.68 27.88
C GLU A 706 -1.84 -2.58 28.81
N ASP A 707 -3.00 -2.16 28.29
CA ASP A 707 -4.27 -2.16 29.02
C ASP A 707 -4.61 -3.54 29.59
N PHE A 708 -4.47 -4.60 28.80
CA PHE A 708 -4.73 -5.97 29.24
C PHE A 708 -3.80 -6.42 30.39
N PHE A 709 -2.49 -6.14 30.30
CA PHE A 709 -1.58 -6.41 31.43
C PHE A 709 -1.86 -5.51 32.64
N ASN A 710 -2.33 -4.28 32.42
CA ASN A 710 -2.71 -3.35 33.48
C ASN A 710 -4.02 -3.74 34.19
N LEU A 711 -4.94 -4.49 33.55
CA LEU A 711 -6.13 -5.03 34.22
C LEU A 711 -5.77 -5.86 35.45
N ALA A 712 -4.65 -6.59 35.44
CA ALA A 712 -4.18 -7.38 36.58
C ALA A 712 -3.96 -6.54 37.87
N ASN A 713 -3.68 -5.23 37.74
CA ASN A 713 -3.59 -4.33 38.90
C ASN A 713 -4.97 -4.11 39.58
N SER A 714 -6.06 -4.13 38.81
CA SER A 714 -7.44 -3.91 39.28
C SER A 714 -8.21 -5.21 39.52
N LEU A 715 -7.81 -6.29 38.87
CA LEU A 715 -8.36 -7.63 38.94
C LEU A 715 -7.27 -8.61 39.42
N PRO A 716 -6.81 -8.53 40.69
CA PRO A 716 -5.69 -9.35 41.18
C PRO A 716 -5.95 -10.87 41.12
N TYR A 717 -7.21 -11.29 40.96
CA TYR A 717 -7.54 -12.69 40.70
C TYR A 717 -7.03 -13.20 39.34
N MET A 718 -6.70 -12.33 38.37
CA MET A 718 -6.11 -12.72 37.08
C MET A 718 -4.79 -13.50 37.28
N GLN A 719 -4.02 -13.19 38.33
CA GLN A 719 -2.76 -13.90 38.67
C GLN A 719 -2.96 -15.37 39.05
N LYS A 720 -4.22 -15.82 39.21
CA LYS A 720 -4.58 -17.21 39.51
C LYS A 720 -4.88 -18.04 38.26
N TYR A 721 -4.91 -17.41 37.07
CA TYR A 721 -5.21 -18.02 35.78
C TYR A 721 -3.94 -18.24 34.96
N ILE A 722 -3.93 -19.30 34.13
CA ILE A 722 -2.89 -19.54 33.13
C ILE A 722 -3.41 -19.02 31.80
N PHE A 723 -2.82 -17.93 31.31
CA PHE A 723 -3.15 -17.35 30.01
C PHE A 723 -2.22 -17.87 28.92
N PHE A 724 -2.78 -18.51 27.88
CA PHE A 724 -2.12 -18.56 26.57
C PHE A 724 -2.36 -17.22 25.88
N LEU A 725 -1.27 -16.46 25.72
CA LEU A 725 -1.29 -15.11 25.17
C LEU A 725 -1.26 -15.16 23.63
N ASP A 726 -1.97 -14.21 22.99
CA ASP A 726 -1.89 -14.00 21.54
C ASP A 726 -0.50 -13.50 21.11
N GLY A 727 -0.15 -13.68 19.82
CA GLY A 727 1.12 -13.24 19.25
C GLY A 727 1.42 -11.75 19.50
N ALA A 728 0.42 -10.86 19.42
CA ALA A 728 0.60 -9.43 19.67
C ALA A 728 0.92 -9.12 21.15
N LEU A 729 0.27 -9.83 22.09
CA LEU A 729 0.58 -9.75 23.52
C LEU A 729 1.99 -10.25 23.82
N CYS A 730 2.37 -11.39 23.22
CA CYS A 730 3.71 -11.97 23.37
C CYS A 730 4.82 -11.07 22.81
N GLN A 731 4.59 -10.44 21.66
CA GLN A 731 5.59 -9.55 21.05
C GLN A 731 5.67 -8.21 21.79
N THR A 732 4.53 -7.64 22.24
CA THR A 732 4.53 -6.43 23.09
C THR A 732 5.28 -6.69 24.40
N ALA A 733 5.06 -7.85 25.02
CA ALA A 733 5.78 -8.29 26.22
C ALA A 733 7.29 -8.50 26.02
N ALA A 734 7.75 -8.73 24.78
CA ALA A 734 9.16 -8.96 24.46
C ALA A 734 9.86 -7.75 23.82
N ALA A 735 9.12 -6.73 23.39
CA ALA A 735 9.67 -5.60 22.63
C ALA A 735 10.48 -4.61 23.47
N SER A 736 10.25 -4.54 24.78
CA SER A 736 10.92 -3.60 25.69
C SER A 736 10.98 -4.12 27.14
N GLN A 737 11.84 -3.51 27.96
CA GLN A 737 11.90 -3.78 29.40
C GLN A 737 10.56 -3.47 30.11
N ALA A 738 9.82 -2.47 29.63
CA ALA A 738 8.47 -2.17 30.13
C ALA A 738 7.49 -3.31 29.78
N GLY A 739 7.56 -3.86 28.56
CA GLY A 739 6.80 -5.04 28.15
C GLY A 739 7.07 -6.26 29.03
N ALA A 740 8.34 -6.51 29.38
CA ALA A 740 8.71 -7.60 30.28
C ALA A 740 8.13 -7.40 31.70
N LEU A 741 8.20 -6.18 32.23
CA LEU A 741 7.59 -5.81 33.52
C LEU A 741 6.06 -5.91 33.50
N LEU A 742 5.41 -5.63 32.36
CA LEU A 742 3.97 -5.83 32.17
C LEU A 742 3.60 -7.33 32.18
N ARG A 743 4.36 -8.19 31.47
CA ARG A 743 4.09 -9.63 31.47
C ARG A 743 4.32 -10.29 32.84
N ARG A 744 5.30 -9.83 33.63
CA ARG A 744 5.49 -10.28 35.03
C ARG A 744 4.23 -10.14 35.90
N LYS A 745 3.28 -9.25 35.55
CA LYS A 745 1.97 -9.14 36.24
C LYS A 745 1.07 -10.36 36.05
N LEU A 746 1.31 -11.19 35.03
CA LEU A 746 0.62 -12.44 34.73
C LEU A 746 1.62 -13.62 34.75
N PRO A 747 2.05 -14.07 35.95
CA PRO A 747 2.94 -15.21 36.11
C PRO A 747 2.30 -16.50 35.58
N SER A 748 3.14 -17.42 35.11
CA SER A 748 2.73 -18.62 34.33
C SER A 748 1.98 -18.34 33.02
N SER A 749 1.88 -17.08 32.55
CA SER A 749 1.40 -16.81 31.19
C SER A 749 2.32 -17.44 30.14
N ILE A 750 1.74 -18.05 29.12
CA ILE A 750 2.42 -18.87 28.12
C ILE A 750 2.38 -18.14 26.77
N CYS A 751 3.54 -18.09 26.12
CA CYS A 751 3.72 -17.62 24.76
C CYS A 751 4.21 -18.75 23.86
N ILE A 752 3.65 -18.81 22.65
CA ILE A 752 4.08 -19.70 21.57
C ILE A 752 4.62 -18.79 20.47
N LEU A 753 5.89 -18.96 20.11
CA LEU A 753 6.65 -18.05 19.24
C LEU A 753 7.52 -18.83 18.25
N PRO A 754 7.91 -18.27 17.09
CA PRO A 754 8.55 -19.03 16.02
C PRO A 754 9.85 -19.73 16.48
N TYR A 755 10.03 -20.99 16.10
CA TYR A 755 11.30 -21.68 16.35
C TYR A 755 12.39 -21.15 15.41
N VAL A 756 13.45 -20.61 15.99
CA VAL A 756 14.69 -20.26 15.29
C VAL A 756 15.85 -21.00 15.98
N PRO A 757 16.67 -21.78 15.26
CA PRO A 757 17.88 -22.36 15.83
C PRO A 757 18.81 -21.25 16.37
N GLY A 758 19.20 -21.33 17.64
CA GLY A 758 19.98 -20.28 18.31
C GLY A 758 21.27 -19.91 17.58
N ALA A 759 21.95 -20.88 16.96
CA ALA A 759 23.13 -20.62 16.13
C ALA A 759 22.83 -19.73 14.91
N LYS A 760 21.68 -19.95 14.23
CA LYS A 760 21.25 -19.11 13.08
C LYS A 760 20.82 -17.72 13.54
N LEU A 761 20.11 -17.61 14.66
CA LEU A 761 19.69 -16.33 15.24
C LEU A 761 20.90 -15.49 15.69
N ASN A 762 21.88 -16.12 16.34
CA ASN A 762 23.08 -15.45 16.83
C ASN A 762 24.00 -15.03 15.68
N ALA A 763 24.16 -15.86 14.65
CA ALA A 763 24.93 -15.51 13.46
C ALA A 763 24.32 -14.31 12.72
N LEU A 764 23.00 -14.30 12.48
CA LEU A 764 22.32 -13.19 11.82
C LEU A 764 22.36 -11.91 12.67
N ASN A 765 22.27 -12.01 13.99
CA ASN A 765 22.40 -10.83 14.88
C ASN A 765 23.84 -10.30 14.96
N ALA A 766 24.86 -11.17 14.95
CA ALA A 766 26.25 -10.73 14.94
C ALA A 766 26.62 -9.97 13.65
N ASP A 767 26.04 -10.37 12.52
CA ASP A 767 26.14 -9.64 11.25
C ASP A 767 25.32 -8.35 11.29
N TYR A 768 24.04 -8.40 11.70
CA TYR A 768 23.17 -7.22 11.85
C TYR A 768 23.78 -6.13 12.74
N GLN A 769 24.49 -6.52 13.81
CA GLN A 769 25.14 -5.62 14.76
C GLN A 769 26.60 -5.28 14.40
N SER A 770 27.10 -5.75 13.25
CA SER A 770 28.45 -5.46 12.76
C SER A 770 28.63 -3.98 12.47
N SER A 771 29.81 -3.43 12.81
CA SER A 771 30.18 -2.05 12.48
C SER A 771 30.23 -1.78 10.97
N ALA A 772 30.40 -2.82 10.14
CA ALA A 772 30.33 -2.72 8.68
C ALA A 772 28.92 -2.36 8.19
N ASN A 773 27.87 -2.87 8.84
CA ASN A 773 26.48 -2.76 8.38
C ASN A 773 25.76 -1.49 8.89
N VAL A 774 26.46 -0.59 9.59
CA VAL A 774 25.90 0.66 10.13
C VAL A 774 25.34 1.59 9.04
N ALA A 775 26.00 1.64 7.87
CA ALA A 775 25.50 2.37 6.70
C ALA A 775 24.18 1.76 6.19
N THR A 776 24.15 0.44 5.99
CA THR A 776 22.96 -0.32 5.57
C THR A 776 21.78 -0.11 6.51
N LEU A 777 21.99 -0.25 7.84
CA LEU A 777 20.96 0.01 8.85
C LEU A 777 20.46 1.46 8.83
N THR A 778 21.31 2.43 8.48
CA THR A 778 20.94 3.84 8.36
C THR A 778 20.07 4.06 7.11
N SER A 779 20.42 3.43 5.98
CA SER A 779 19.58 3.44 4.76
C SER A 779 18.22 2.79 5.02
N MET A 780 18.19 1.60 5.64
CA MET A 780 16.94 0.91 6.02
C MET A 780 16.03 1.77 6.90
N LYS A 781 16.60 2.48 7.89
CA LYS A 781 15.86 3.43 8.73
C LYS A 781 15.30 4.61 7.92
N LYS A 782 16.02 5.10 6.91
CA LYS A 782 15.52 6.10 5.97
C LYS A 782 14.35 5.56 5.14
N VAL A 783 14.48 4.37 4.54
CA VAL A 783 13.40 3.70 3.78
C VAL A 783 12.13 3.57 4.62
N MET A 784 12.26 3.20 5.91
CA MET A 784 11.14 3.13 6.85
C MET A 784 10.60 4.52 7.24
N SER A 785 11.46 5.53 7.42
CA SER A 785 11.07 6.92 7.67
C SER A 785 10.22 7.46 6.51
N ASP A 786 10.74 7.37 5.28
CA ASP A 786 10.10 7.82 4.04
C ASP A 786 8.79 7.06 3.78
N GLY A 787 8.72 5.79 4.21
CA GLY A 787 7.50 4.97 4.21
C GLY A 787 6.45 5.31 5.27
N GLY A 788 6.68 6.33 6.11
CA GLY A 788 5.72 6.78 7.13
C GLY A 788 5.82 6.08 8.49
N PHE A 789 6.98 5.54 8.84
CA PHE A 789 7.24 4.89 10.14
C PHE A 789 8.14 5.71 11.09
N VAL A 790 8.36 7.00 10.83
CA VAL A 790 9.29 7.90 11.55
C VAL A 790 9.25 7.71 13.08
N SER A 791 8.10 7.92 13.71
CA SER A 791 7.93 7.81 15.16
C SER A 791 8.07 6.38 15.68
N SER A 792 7.78 5.37 14.87
CA SER A 792 8.01 3.97 15.21
C SER A 792 9.51 3.61 15.15
N ILE A 793 10.28 4.17 14.21
CA ILE A 793 11.73 3.95 14.10
C ILE A 793 12.48 4.55 15.28
N GLU A 794 12.01 5.68 15.83
CA GLU A 794 12.58 6.32 17.01
C GLU A 794 12.22 5.62 18.33
N SER A 795 10.96 5.17 18.47
CA SER A 795 10.44 4.61 19.73
C SER A 795 10.64 3.09 19.90
N CYS A 796 10.77 2.34 18.81
CA CYS A 796 10.82 0.88 18.85
C CYS A 796 12.27 0.36 18.86
N ASN A 797 12.54 -0.63 19.72
CA ASN A 797 13.84 -1.29 19.73
C ASN A 797 14.06 -2.07 18.42
N THR A 798 15.01 -1.58 17.61
CA THR A 798 15.43 -2.13 16.31
C THR A 798 16.91 -2.57 16.32
N THR A 799 17.54 -2.73 17.49
CA THR A 799 18.98 -3.08 17.60
C THR A 799 19.28 -4.57 17.40
N ALA A 800 18.27 -5.44 17.42
CA ALA A 800 18.41 -6.88 17.26
C ALA A 800 17.20 -7.49 16.54
N ILE A 801 17.45 -8.55 15.77
CA ILE A 801 16.41 -9.39 15.17
C ILE A 801 15.94 -10.40 16.22
N THR A 802 14.65 -10.37 16.56
CA THR A 802 14.05 -11.24 17.58
C THR A 802 13.43 -12.51 16.96
N PRO A 803 13.21 -13.59 17.73
CA PRO A 803 12.55 -14.80 17.23
C PRO A 803 11.15 -14.56 16.62
N PHE A 804 10.44 -13.52 17.07
CA PHE A 804 9.14 -13.13 16.52
C PHE A 804 9.21 -12.73 15.04
N ALA A 805 10.34 -12.20 14.59
CA ALA A 805 10.57 -11.89 13.17
C ALA A 805 10.92 -13.13 12.32
N GLY A 806 10.98 -14.33 12.88
CA GLY A 806 11.47 -15.54 12.18
C GLY A 806 10.77 -15.83 10.84
N PHE A 807 9.45 -15.67 10.76
CA PHE A 807 8.71 -15.88 9.52
C PHE A 807 8.84 -14.71 8.52
N ALA A 808 9.19 -13.50 8.98
CA ALA A 808 9.52 -12.36 8.12
C ALA A 808 10.95 -12.47 7.55
N VAL A 809 11.90 -12.97 8.33
CA VAL A 809 13.24 -13.35 7.87
C VAL A 809 13.15 -14.47 6.82
N ASP A 810 12.32 -15.51 7.05
CA ASP A 810 12.02 -16.50 6.02
C ASP A 810 11.36 -15.87 4.77
N ALA A 811 10.48 -14.86 4.92
CA ALA A 811 9.88 -14.19 3.76
C ALA A 811 10.94 -13.53 2.87
N GLY A 812 11.93 -12.84 3.46
CA GLY A 812 13.07 -12.29 2.72
C GLY A 812 13.81 -13.37 1.92
N TYR A 813 14.12 -14.50 2.54
CA TYR A 813 14.75 -15.63 1.84
C TYR A 813 13.87 -16.31 0.80
N VAL A 814 12.54 -16.33 0.97
CA VAL A 814 11.56 -16.81 -0.03
C VAL A 814 11.57 -15.90 -1.26
N LEU A 815 11.63 -14.57 -1.07
CA LEU A 815 11.71 -13.60 -2.18
C LEU A 815 13.00 -13.76 -2.97
N ILE A 816 14.14 -13.92 -2.28
CA ILE A 816 15.44 -14.21 -2.90
C ILE A 816 15.35 -15.48 -3.74
N ASP A 817 14.96 -16.61 -3.15
CA ASP A 817 14.90 -17.90 -3.85
C ASP A 817 13.88 -17.91 -5.01
N ALA A 818 12.72 -17.27 -4.85
CA ALA A 818 11.73 -17.15 -5.90
C ALA A 818 12.23 -16.34 -7.10
N VAL A 819 12.89 -15.20 -6.86
CA VAL A 819 13.46 -14.36 -7.94
C VAL A 819 14.62 -15.10 -8.61
N THR A 820 15.58 -15.66 -7.87
CA THR A 820 16.70 -16.43 -8.44
C THR A 820 16.19 -17.60 -9.31
N ARG A 821 15.12 -18.30 -8.90
CA ARG A 821 14.51 -19.37 -9.71
C ARG A 821 13.77 -18.85 -10.95
N ALA A 822 13.10 -17.71 -10.87
CA ALA A 822 12.41 -17.10 -12.01
C ALA A 822 13.42 -16.63 -13.09
N LEU A 823 14.52 -16.01 -12.68
CA LEU A 823 15.61 -15.57 -13.57
C LEU A 823 16.31 -16.75 -14.25
N LYS A 824 16.61 -17.81 -13.49
CA LYS A 824 17.16 -19.05 -14.03
C LYS A 824 16.22 -19.77 -15.02
N ALA A 825 14.92 -19.49 -14.95
CA ALA A 825 13.91 -19.95 -15.90
C ALA A 825 13.62 -18.95 -17.04
N ASN A 826 14.39 -17.86 -17.15
CA ASN A 826 14.24 -16.77 -18.11
C ASN A 826 12.82 -16.16 -18.14
N VAL A 827 12.21 -16.01 -16.97
CA VAL A 827 10.89 -15.42 -16.81
C VAL A 827 10.97 -13.89 -16.84
N SER A 828 10.17 -13.25 -17.68
CA SER A 828 10.05 -11.79 -17.65
C SER A 828 9.44 -11.32 -16.33
N MET A 829 10.22 -10.50 -15.62
CA MET A 829 9.86 -9.87 -14.35
C MET A 829 9.05 -8.57 -14.54
N GLU A 830 8.80 -8.15 -15.79
CA GLU A 830 7.97 -7.00 -16.15
C GLU A 830 6.52 -7.17 -15.68
N VAL A 831 6.01 -8.40 -15.74
CA VAL A 831 4.67 -8.76 -15.29
C VAL A 831 4.79 -9.45 -13.94
N ALA A 832 4.60 -8.67 -12.86
CA ALA A 832 4.74 -9.12 -11.47
C ALA A 832 4.07 -10.48 -11.18
N ALA A 833 2.86 -10.72 -11.72
CA ALA A 833 2.12 -11.97 -11.60
C ALA A 833 2.93 -13.23 -11.98
N ASN A 834 3.91 -13.13 -12.88
CA ASN A 834 4.75 -14.25 -13.31
C ASN A 834 5.61 -14.84 -12.19
N LEU A 835 5.86 -14.09 -11.11
CA LEU A 835 6.62 -14.57 -9.94
C LEU A 835 5.77 -15.38 -8.96
N LEU A 836 4.43 -15.29 -9.03
CA LEU A 836 3.53 -16.02 -8.12
C LEU A 836 3.76 -17.55 -8.11
N PRO A 837 3.97 -18.25 -9.25
CA PRO A 837 4.28 -19.68 -9.29
C PRO A 837 5.70 -20.04 -8.83
N TYR A 838 6.53 -19.04 -8.50
CA TYR A 838 7.86 -19.23 -7.90
C TYR A 838 7.86 -18.96 -6.40
N ILE A 839 7.05 -18.01 -5.91
CA ILE A 839 6.78 -17.81 -4.48
C ILE A 839 6.01 -19.01 -3.92
N ARG A 840 4.93 -19.39 -4.61
CA ARG A 840 4.29 -20.71 -4.43
C ARG A 840 5.26 -21.80 -4.91
N ASN A 841 5.23 -22.97 -4.29
CA ASN A 841 6.22 -24.04 -4.52
C ASN A 841 7.68 -23.67 -4.14
N THR A 842 7.87 -22.75 -3.18
CA THR A 842 9.19 -22.49 -2.56
C THR A 842 9.54 -23.56 -1.51
N SER A 843 10.81 -23.97 -1.41
CA SER A 843 11.30 -24.94 -0.43
C SER A 843 12.74 -24.63 0.01
N ILE A 844 12.92 -23.99 1.17
CA ILE A 844 14.23 -23.53 1.68
C ILE A 844 14.46 -23.91 3.16
N ASP A 845 15.73 -24.06 3.57
CA ASP A 845 16.12 -24.16 4.99
C ASP A 845 17.12 -23.06 5.34
N ARG A 846 16.69 -21.80 5.23
CA ARG A 846 17.53 -20.64 5.57
C ARG A 846 17.43 -20.29 7.05
N PHE A 847 16.28 -19.87 7.58
CA PHE A 847 16.18 -19.42 8.97
C PHE A 847 15.46 -20.40 9.91
N THR A 848 14.12 -20.42 9.97
CA THR A 848 13.37 -21.20 10.99
C THR A 848 13.43 -22.72 10.82
N GLY A 849 13.91 -23.18 9.66
CA GLY A 849 13.89 -24.58 9.23
C GLY A 849 12.84 -24.82 8.14
N ASN A 850 13.10 -25.74 7.22
CA ASN A 850 12.17 -26.36 6.25
C ASN A 850 10.95 -25.50 5.84
N CYS A 851 11.20 -24.25 5.42
CA CYS A 851 10.17 -23.30 5.00
C CYS A 851 9.71 -23.70 3.61
N THR A 852 8.51 -24.26 3.55
CA THR A 852 7.92 -24.89 2.37
C THR A 852 6.55 -24.27 2.12
N ILE A 853 6.38 -23.61 0.97
CA ILE A 853 5.14 -22.95 0.55
C ILE A 853 4.54 -23.76 -0.61
N ASP A 854 3.27 -24.14 -0.50
CA ASP A 854 2.58 -24.96 -1.51
C ASP A 854 2.04 -24.15 -2.71
N SER A 855 1.37 -24.85 -3.63
CA SER A 855 0.70 -24.27 -4.80
C SER A 855 -0.53 -23.42 -4.48
N THR A 856 -0.99 -23.38 -3.22
CA THR A 856 -2.08 -22.51 -2.73
C THR A 856 -1.55 -21.24 -2.05
N GLY A 857 -0.22 -21.13 -1.85
CA GLY A 857 0.40 -20.04 -1.10
C GLY A 857 0.46 -20.27 0.40
N ASN A 858 0.19 -21.49 0.87
CA ASN A 858 0.25 -21.85 2.29
C ASN A 858 1.59 -22.47 2.68
N ARG A 859 2.09 -22.09 3.86
CA ARG A 859 3.23 -22.75 4.49
C ARG A 859 2.83 -24.13 5.06
N LEU A 860 3.55 -25.17 4.64
CA LEU A 860 3.28 -26.58 4.95
C LEU A 860 3.92 -27.09 6.25
N TRP A 861 4.77 -26.29 6.90
CA TRP A 861 5.47 -26.71 8.12
C TRP A 861 5.71 -25.56 9.09
N ALA A 862 5.49 -25.85 10.37
CA ALA A 862 5.83 -24.98 11.48
C ALA A 862 6.55 -25.74 12.59
N ALA A 863 7.45 -25.01 13.27
CA ALA A 863 7.87 -25.31 14.63
C ALA A 863 7.83 -24.03 15.48
N TYR A 864 7.59 -24.21 16.77
CA TYR A 864 7.48 -23.14 17.75
C TYR A 864 8.31 -23.44 19.00
N VAL A 865 8.72 -22.40 19.70
CA VAL A 865 9.22 -22.43 21.07
C VAL A 865 8.05 -22.09 22.00
N ILE A 866 7.99 -22.79 23.14
CA ILE A 866 6.99 -22.55 24.19
C ILE A 866 7.69 -21.91 25.38
N ASN A 867 7.17 -20.77 25.83
CA ASN A 867 7.85 -19.87 26.74
C ASN A 867 6.91 -19.37 27.86
N VAL A 868 7.27 -19.58 29.12
CA VAL A 868 6.42 -19.34 30.31
C VAL A 868 6.99 -18.21 31.16
N GLN A 869 6.12 -17.30 31.60
CA GLN A 869 6.50 -16.22 32.52
C GLN A 869 6.77 -16.77 33.93
N LEU A 870 7.98 -16.56 34.46
CA LEU A 870 8.31 -16.86 35.86
C LEU A 870 7.86 -15.72 36.79
N TRP A 871 7.79 -16.01 38.10
CA TRP A 871 7.20 -15.09 39.09
C TRP A 871 8.03 -13.81 39.33
N ASP A 872 9.35 -13.94 39.42
CA ASP A 872 10.29 -12.80 39.54
C ASP A 872 11.59 -13.06 38.75
N ALA A 873 11.42 -13.52 37.52
CA ALA A 873 12.51 -13.78 36.59
C ALA A 873 11.99 -13.61 35.15
N ASP A 874 12.91 -13.57 34.20
CA ASP A 874 12.56 -13.44 32.79
C ASP A 874 11.98 -14.74 32.21
N PRO A 875 11.24 -14.68 31.09
CA PRO A 875 10.41 -15.81 30.64
C PRO A 875 11.23 -17.04 30.21
N LEU A 876 10.98 -18.18 30.85
CA LEU A 876 11.69 -19.44 30.60
C LEU A 876 11.14 -20.17 29.37
N THR A 877 12.02 -20.55 28.46
CA THR A 877 11.71 -21.51 27.40
C THR A 877 11.62 -22.92 27.99
N ILE A 878 10.45 -23.54 27.92
CA ILE A 878 10.17 -24.85 28.54
C ILE A 878 10.28 -26.03 27.57
N GLY A 879 10.19 -25.76 26.26
CA GLY A 879 10.19 -26.81 25.23
C GLY A 879 9.93 -26.27 23.84
N THR A 880 9.80 -27.20 22.89
CA THR A 880 9.52 -26.91 21.48
C THR A 880 8.37 -27.76 20.95
N TRP A 881 7.69 -27.26 19.92
CA TRP A 881 6.69 -28.00 19.16
C TRP A 881 7.08 -28.03 17.69
N ASN A 882 6.90 -29.14 16.99
CA ASN A 882 7.28 -29.31 15.60
C ASN A 882 6.32 -30.26 14.86
N SER A 883 5.59 -29.71 13.90
CA SER A 883 4.56 -30.41 13.10
C SER A 883 5.03 -31.62 12.28
N LYS A 884 6.34 -31.84 12.10
CA LYS A 884 6.93 -33.02 11.42
C LYS A 884 7.63 -34.01 12.38
N LYS A 885 7.63 -33.77 13.69
CA LYS A 885 8.14 -34.74 14.70
C LYS A 885 7.00 -35.61 15.25
N SER A 886 7.36 -36.77 15.79
CA SER A 886 6.49 -37.63 16.60
C SER A 886 7.27 -38.15 17.84
N PRO A 887 6.91 -37.76 19.08
CA PRO A 887 5.88 -36.77 19.41
C PRO A 887 6.20 -35.38 18.82
N ALA A 888 5.16 -34.60 18.53
CA ALA A 888 5.33 -33.26 17.97
C ALA A 888 5.73 -32.23 19.04
N LEU A 889 5.30 -32.43 20.30
CA LEU A 889 5.70 -31.66 21.47
C LEU A 889 6.90 -32.30 22.19
N ASP A 890 7.85 -31.47 22.60
CA ASP A 890 9.12 -31.85 23.25
C ASP A 890 9.40 -30.86 24.40
N ILE A 891 9.03 -31.22 25.64
CA ILE A 891 9.23 -30.39 26.84
C ILE A 891 10.54 -30.80 27.52
N THR A 892 11.48 -29.85 27.58
CA THR A 892 12.85 -30.07 28.06
C THR A 892 13.11 -29.48 29.45
N GLN A 893 12.22 -28.62 29.96
CA GLN A 893 12.29 -28.06 31.31
C GLN A 893 10.96 -28.28 32.05
N SER A 894 10.98 -29.20 33.03
CA SER A 894 9.89 -29.42 33.99
C SER A 894 10.14 -28.80 35.37
N SER A 895 11.41 -28.50 35.70
CA SER A 895 11.83 -28.04 37.04
C SER A 895 11.81 -26.51 37.17
N PHE A 896 10.62 -25.90 37.04
CA PHE A 896 10.42 -24.47 37.31
C PHE A 896 9.19 -24.23 38.19
N LYS A 897 9.07 -23.04 38.78
CA LYS A 897 7.95 -22.70 39.66
C LYS A 897 6.77 -22.09 38.90
N TRP A 898 5.60 -22.67 39.09
CA TRP A 898 4.32 -22.18 38.58
C TRP A 898 3.69 -21.12 39.48
N LEU A 899 2.52 -20.60 39.08
CA LEU A 899 1.75 -19.60 39.84
C LEU A 899 1.31 -20.06 41.25
N THR A 900 1.41 -21.36 41.53
CA THR A 900 1.15 -21.99 42.83
C THR A 900 2.37 -21.99 43.77
N ASN A 901 3.53 -21.49 43.32
CA ASN A 901 4.84 -21.63 43.98
C ASN A 901 5.34 -23.09 44.11
N SER A 902 4.63 -24.08 43.53
CA SER A 902 5.12 -25.45 43.36
C SER A 902 5.84 -25.64 42.01
N THR A 903 6.57 -26.76 41.91
CA THR A 903 7.08 -27.29 40.64
C THR A 903 6.04 -28.13 39.89
N ASP A 904 5.03 -28.64 40.59
CA ASP A 904 3.92 -29.38 39.98
C ASP A 904 3.05 -28.44 39.13
N ALA A 905 2.62 -28.92 37.97
CA ALA A 905 1.68 -28.20 37.12
C ALA A 905 0.37 -27.92 37.88
N PRO A 906 -0.11 -26.66 37.94
CA PRO A 906 -1.39 -26.36 38.58
C PRO A 906 -2.51 -27.11 37.88
N LEU A 907 -3.50 -27.61 38.63
CA LEU A 907 -4.70 -28.20 38.05
C LEU A 907 -5.38 -27.24 37.07
N ASP A 908 -6.12 -27.77 36.11
CA ASP A 908 -6.89 -26.96 35.17
C ASP A 908 -8.10 -26.25 35.80
N THR A 909 -8.38 -26.51 37.08
CA THR A 909 -9.56 -26.01 37.80
C THR A 909 -9.22 -25.40 39.17
N PHE A 910 -10.14 -24.56 39.66
CA PHE A 910 -10.07 -23.96 41.01
C PHE A 910 -10.65 -24.81 42.14
N ARG A 911 -11.21 -25.98 41.85
CA ARG A 911 -11.84 -26.88 42.82
C ARG A 911 -11.65 -28.33 42.38
N ASP A 912 -11.32 -29.20 43.32
CA ASP A 912 -11.30 -30.65 43.11
C ASP A 912 -12.72 -31.18 42.88
N ALA A 913 -13.17 -31.15 41.63
CA ALA A 913 -14.46 -31.65 41.18
C ALA A 913 -14.48 -33.19 41.13
N SER A 914 -14.22 -33.82 42.28
CA SER A 914 -14.38 -35.26 42.45
C SER A 914 -15.85 -35.63 42.24
N PHE A 915 -16.16 -36.17 41.06
CA PHE A 915 -17.41 -36.86 40.81
C PHE A 915 -17.42 -38.17 41.62
N VAL A 916 -17.74 -38.04 42.90
CA VAL A 916 -18.12 -39.19 43.72
C VAL A 916 -19.39 -39.76 43.08
N LEU A 917 -19.23 -40.85 42.34
CA LEU A 917 -20.32 -41.69 41.84
C LEU A 917 -20.94 -42.50 43.00
N THR A 918 -21.24 -41.81 44.10
CA THR A 918 -22.16 -42.30 45.12
C THR A 918 -23.47 -42.57 44.41
N THR A 919 -23.83 -43.83 44.29
CA THR A 919 -25.16 -44.28 43.90
C THR A 919 -26.13 -43.89 45.01
N ALA A 920 -26.46 -42.60 45.07
CA ALA A 920 -27.36 -41.98 46.02
C ALA A 920 -28.83 -42.32 45.70
N PHE A 921 -29.09 -43.62 45.56
CA PHE A 921 -30.38 -44.19 45.92
C PHE A 921 -30.56 -44.00 47.43
N SER A 922 -30.88 -42.78 47.85
CA SER A 922 -31.76 -42.61 48.99
C SER A 922 -33.01 -43.42 48.65
N ALA A 923 -33.21 -44.55 49.34
CA ALA A 923 -34.33 -45.43 49.06
C ALA A 923 -35.61 -44.59 49.21
N SER A 924 -36.29 -44.35 48.09
CA SER A 924 -37.45 -43.45 48.09
C SER A 924 -38.43 -43.91 49.18
N PRO A 925 -39.02 -42.98 49.97
CA PRO A 925 -39.98 -43.36 51.00
C PRO A 925 -41.10 -44.26 50.45
N GLY A 926 -41.49 -44.08 49.18
CA GLY A 926 -42.40 -44.98 48.48
C GLY A 926 -41.88 -46.41 48.34
N THR A 927 -40.60 -46.62 48.00
CA THR A 927 -39.98 -47.96 47.89
C THR A 927 -39.91 -48.66 49.25
N ILE A 928 -39.62 -47.94 50.33
CA ILE A 928 -39.63 -48.47 51.69
C ILE A 928 -41.06 -48.86 52.10
N VAL A 929 -42.04 -47.98 51.88
CA VAL A 929 -43.46 -48.24 52.17
C VAL A 929 -44.01 -49.42 51.36
N ILE A 930 -43.68 -49.53 50.08
CA ILE A 930 -44.06 -50.67 49.22
C ILE A 930 -43.43 -51.97 49.73
N SER A 931 -42.16 -51.95 50.15
CA SER A 931 -41.48 -53.13 50.70
C SER A 931 -42.12 -53.61 52.00
N VAL A 932 -42.47 -52.68 52.91
CA VAL A 932 -43.14 -52.99 54.18
C VAL A 932 -44.57 -53.49 53.93
N LEU A 933 -45.33 -52.85 53.03
CA LEU A 933 -46.66 -53.31 52.64
C LEU A 933 -46.62 -54.72 52.02
N GLY A 934 -45.66 -54.98 51.13
CA GLY A 934 -45.46 -56.32 50.56
C GLY A 934 -45.22 -57.38 51.64
N PHE A 935 -44.37 -57.07 52.63
CA PHE A 935 -44.08 -57.96 53.75
C PHE A 935 -45.33 -58.22 54.63
N VAL A 936 -46.09 -57.18 54.95
CA VAL A 936 -47.36 -57.30 55.70
C VAL A 936 -48.40 -58.12 54.92
N VAL A 937 -48.53 -57.91 53.61
CA VAL A 937 -49.43 -58.70 52.75
C VAL A 937 -49.00 -60.17 52.69
N THR A 938 -47.70 -60.48 52.56
CA THR A 938 -47.25 -61.88 52.59
C THR A 938 -47.53 -62.55 53.94
N ILE A 939 -47.37 -61.86 55.07
CA ILE A 939 -47.73 -62.39 56.39
C ILE A 939 -49.24 -62.63 56.50
N ALA A 940 -50.07 -61.70 56.01
CA ALA A 940 -51.53 -61.83 56.02
C ALA A 940 -52.00 -63.02 55.16
N VAL A 941 -51.42 -63.23 53.98
CA VAL A 941 -51.68 -64.40 53.13
C VAL A 941 -51.23 -65.68 53.82
N PHE A 942 -50.04 -65.72 54.42
CA PHE A 942 -49.54 -66.90 55.13
C PHE A 942 -50.45 -67.28 56.33
N TYR A 943 -50.92 -66.28 57.08
CA TYR A 943 -51.89 -66.47 58.17
C TYR A 943 -53.25 -66.97 57.66
N PHE A 944 -53.74 -66.45 56.53
CA PHE A 944 -54.99 -66.91 55.91
C PHE A 944 -54.87 -68.36 55.43
N CYS A 945 -53.79 -68.71 54.71
CA CYS A 945 -53.52 -70.09 54.29
C CYS A 945 -53.37 -71.04 55.49
N TYR A 946 -52.67 -70.64 56.55
CA TYR A 946 -52.56 -71.42 57.77
C TYR A 946 -53.92 -71.61 58.47
N ARG A 947 -54.77 -70.58 58.51
CA ARG A 947 -56.13 -70.66 59.05
C ARG A 947 -57.01 -71.60 58.20
N HIS A 948 -56.89 -71.57 56.88
CA HIS A 948 -57.61 -72.48 55.98
C HIS A 948 -57.14 -73.93 56.15
N TYR A 949 -55.83 -74.16 56.21
CA TYR A 949 -55.24 -75.48 56.50
C TYR A 949 -55.72 -76.02 57.85
N ARG A 950 -55.74 -75.19 58.89
CA ARG A 950 -56.27 -75.57 60.21
C ARG A 950 -57.77 -75.91 60.16
N MET A 951 -58.58 -75.18 59.38
CA MET A 951 -60.00 -75.51 59.21
C MET A 951 -60.20 -76.84 58.46
N GLN A 952 -59.45 -77.09 57.37
CA GLN A 952 -59.50 -78.38 56.67
C GLN A 952 -59.09 -79.53 57.60
N LYS A 953 -58.00 -79.38 58.37
CA LYS A 953 -57.53 -80.42 59.29
C LYS A 953 -58.50 -80.69 60.45
N LEU A 954 -59.24 -79.67 60.90
CA LEU A 954 -60.34 -79.85 61.86
C LEU A 954 -61.57 -80.54 61.24
N ILE A 955 -61.82 -80.37 59.93
CA ILE A 955 -62.87 -81.08 59.20
C ILE A 955 -62.46 -82.55 58.95
N GLU A 956 -61.20 -82.81 58.61
CA GLU A 956 -60.65 -84.18 58.54
C GLU A 956 -60.78 -84.89 59.90
N GLN A 957 -60.37 -84.25 60.99
CA GLN A 957 -60.51 -84.82 62.34
C GLN A 957 -61.97 -84.97 62.79
N ALA A 958 -62.91 -84.16 62.28
CA ALA A 958 -64.34 -84.34 62.51
C ALA A 958 -64.94 -85.51 61.71
N LEU A 959 -64.39 -85.79 60.51
CA LEU A 959 -64.76 -86.94 59.69
C LEU A 959 -64.19 -88.25 60.29
N GLU A 960 -62.96 -88.25 60.79
CA GLU A 960 -62.37 -89.38 61.54
C GLU A 960 -63.10 -89.65 62.87
N ALA A 961 -63.70 -88.62 63.48
CA ALA A 961 -64.47 -88.74 64.74
C ALA A 961 -65.89 -89.34 64.56
N ASN A 962 -66.36 -89.54 63.32
CA ASN A 962 -67.41 -90.50 62.95
C ASN A 962 -68.74 -90.41 63.75
N GLN A 963 -69.31 -89.19 63.91
CA GLN A 963 -70.53 -88.94 64.70
C GLN A 963 -71.73 -88.32 63.94
N LEU A 964 -71.75 -88.34 62.60
CA LEU A 964 -72.96 -88.04 61.81
C LEU A 964 -73.15 -89.07 60.69
N PRO A 965 -74.26 -89.86 60.69
CA PRO A 965 -74.51 -90.88 59.68
C PRO A 965 -75.09 -90.25 58.40
N ILE A 966 -74.22 -89.90 57.46
CA ILE A 966 -74.59 -89.51 56.09
C ILE A 966 -74.59 -90.77 55.22
N THR A 967 -75.68 -90.98 54.46
CA THR A 967 -75.87 -92.18 53.64
C THR A 967 -75.12 -92.11 52.31
N ASP A 968 -74.82 -93.28 51.72
CA ASP A 968 -74.04 -93.42 50.47
C ASP A 968 -74.55 -92.57 49.29
N GLU A 969 -75.83 -92.21 49.29
CA GLU A 969 -76.48 -91.45 48.23
C GLU A 969 -76.01 -89.98 48.16
N GLU A 970 -75.68 -89.35 49.30
CA GLU A 970 -75.07 -88.01 49.29
C GLU A 970 -73.57 -88.08 48.95
N LEU A 971 -72.90 -89.16 49.36
CA LEU A 971 -71.48 -89.39 49.06
C LEU A 971 -71.27 -89.65 47.55
N ARG A 972 -72.25 -90.24 46.86
CA ARG A 972 -72.30 -90.27 45.39
C ARG A 972 -72.43 -88.89 44.77
N ARG A 973 -73.36 -88.05 45.26
CA ARG A 973 -73.56 -86.67 44.73
C ARG A 973 -72.31 -85.81 44.85
N LEU A 974 -71.57 -85.91 45.95
CA LEU A 974 -70.31 -85.20 46.15
C LEU A 974 -69.15 -85.67 45.24
N ARG A 975 -69.27 -86.83 44.58
CA ARG A 975 -68.26 -87.35 43.65
C ARG A 975 -68.50 -87.01 42.18
N GLY A 976 -69.62 -86.35 41.84
CA GLY A 976 -69.79 -85.63 40.58
C GLY A 976 -69.89 -86.46 39.29
N ILE A 977 -70.14 -87.76 39.38
CA ILE A 977 -70.35 -88.63 38.20
C ILE A 977 -71.83 -88.54 37.75
N LYS A 978 -72.06 -88.29 36.46
CA LYS A 978 -73.36 -88.13 35.82
C LYS A 978 -73.66 -89.26 34.83
N GLU A 979 -74.93 -89.64 34.78
CA GLU A 979 -75.65 -90.28 33.66
C GLU A 979 -77.16 -89.92 33.84
N ASP A 980 -78.06 -89.93 32.85
CA ASP A 980 -78.00 -89.42 31.47
C ASP A 980 -79.44 -89.40 30.90
N VAL A 981 -80.01 -88.22 30.63
CA VAL A 981 -81.20 -87.96 29.78
C VAL A 981 -81.08 -86.54 29.21
#